data_AF-A0A261FVP7-F1
#
_entry.id   AF-A0A261FVP7-F1
#
_cell.length_a   1.000
_cell.length_b   1.000
_cell.length_c   1.000
_cell.angle_alpha   90.00
_cell.angle_beta   90.00
_cell.angle_gamma   90.00
#
_symmetry.space_group_name_H-M   'P 1'
#
loop_
_entity.id
_entity.type
_entity.pdbx_description
1 polymer ?
#
loop_
_entity_poly.entity_id
_entity_poly.type
_entity_poly.pdbx_seq_one_letter_code
_entity_poly.pdbx_strand_id
1 'polypeptide(L)'
;MMEALRKPGQKFVLLALLMAFATFAAVFALGVFSAPAQAQDMKVVRGAFTLSTTDEGGLVENTDYRYEGTTLTITTEKPVTVGMSDAAKEEIEYLDANGFVEKAAHGTTTDNIVVAVAENETAHVTFDNVVIDQSDNGSAAVLVQSGSLDLTTLEGTSVLKSGERYAGLHNQEQPLSISCDGFLNTSGGESAAGIGGGYGGSGSNIRISSGYWVVARGGVFAAGIGGGEGGSGSDIEISGGQVSAWGGALASGIGGGYGGSGSNIRISCVQVGAFGGSYAAGIGGGYGRPGSNIRILDGVVIARGGVSGAGVGGGFGGPGSNIVVSGGSLYAVGGDRNEGPYGGAAGIGGGYRASGSTSVVISGGEVDATGGLYAAGIGGGYETAGSVGIEISGGQITANAGEDADAAIGDGLNKQGDPAEVSIIGGVFADGTSDDPSLATEVYGLAPAEGYVVYANDDESSNGAYPLAVGRDPVLSLKDSVVYSGSAVSVSDVASVSDDAAADGVEVSVRYRPVDADGDAWTDGTPSAAGVYEVQMSAGSAEYAAGADGARWAAVTRTGTFTVERRSLTVTADDIGVVYGADVPVYSVTVEGWAGGDGDSLGQTLLAALAFDCGYAKGSPVTAAGYTVTPKWADGEPAALSNYAVEFKPGILTVSPVGDGNGSGDKSQEDLTKTGAGVTVPLVAVAVLTVLGLAGVALRRRG
;
A
#
# COMPACT_ATOMS: atom_id res chain seq x y z
N MET A 1 -19.93 -33.14 -7.31
CA MET A 1 -19.41 -34.48 -6.93
C MET A 1 -19.92 -35.62 -7.82
N MET A 2 -21.20 -35.66 -8.23
CA MET A 2 -21.77 -36.75 -9.06
C MET A 2 -21.43 -36.74 -10.58
N GLU A 3 -20.38 -36.03 -11.01
CA GLU A 3 -20.04 -35.90 -12.44
C GLU A 3 -18.64 -36.43 -12.81
N ALA A 4 -17.88 -36.93 -11.83
CA ALA A 4 -16.51 -37.42 -12.03
C ALA A 4 -16.40 -38.90 -12.51
N LEU A 5 -17.51 -39.63 -12.65
CA LEU A 5 -17.53 -41.10 -12.74
C LEU A 5 -17.51 -41.70 -14.17
N ARG A 6 -17.06 -40.96 -15.19
CA ARG A 6 -17.23 -41.38 -16.61
C ARG A 6 -15.96 -41.59 -17.47
N LYS A 7 -14.81 -41.94 -16.88
CA LYS A 7 -13.63 -42.44 -17.63
C LYS A 7 -13.02 -43.71 -17.02
N PRO A 8 -12.81 -44.80 -17.79
CA PRO A 8 -12.38 -46.10 -17.25
C PRO A 8 -10.85 -46.22 -17.10
N GLY A 9 -10.23 -45.31 -16.33
CA GLY A 9 -8.77 -45.25 -16.14
C GLY A 9 -8.26 -45.22 -14.70
N GLN A 10 -9.11 -44.93 -13.70
CA GLN A 10 -8.69 -44.72 -12.31
C GLN A 10 -9.23 -45.74 -11.29
N LYS A 11 -9.74 -46.89 -11.74
CA LYS A 11 -10.30 -47.92 -10.85
C LYS A 11 -9.25 -48.68 -10.02
N PHE A 12 -7.96 -48.63 -10.37
CA PHE A 12 -6.90 -49.33 -9.64
C PHE A 12 -6.29 -48.53 -8.47
N VAL A 13 -6.33 -47.20 -8.51
CA VAL A 13 -5.77 -46.36 -7.42
C VAL A 13 -6.69 -46.34 -6.20
N LEU A 14 -8.02 -46.32 -6.43
CA LEU A 14 -9.00 -46.29 -5.35
C LEU A 14 -9.06 -47.60 -4.54
N LEU A 15 -8.80 -48.75 -5.18
CA LEU A 15 -8.80 -50.06 -4.50
C LEU A 15 -7.55 -50.26 -3.62
N ALA A 16 -6.40 -49.71 -4.02
CA ALA A 16 -5.18 -49.71 -3.21
C ALA A 16 -5.33 -48.82 -1.96
N LEU A 17 -5.99 -47.66 -2.08
CA LEU A 17 -6.23 -46.75 -0.95
C LEU A 17 -7.19 -47.35 0.10
N LEU A 18 -8.23 -48.07 -0.35
CA LEU A 18 -9.17 -48.77 0.53
C LEU A 18 -8.56 -49.96 1.28
N MET A 19 -7.58 -50.67 0.68
CA MET A 19 -6.87 -51.74 1.40
C MET A 19 -5.87 -51.21 2.43
N ALA A 20 -5.27 -50.04 2.23
CA ALA A 20 -4.39 -49.41 3.22
C ALA A 20 -5.13 -49.06 4.53
N PHE A 21 -6.38 -48.57 4.44
CA PHE A 21 -7.21 -48.25 5.60
C PHE A 21 -7.69 -49.50 6.37
N ALA A 22 -7.95 -50.61 5.68
CA ALA A 22 -8.42 -51.85 6.33
C ALA A 22 -7.36 -52.49 7.24
N THR A 23 -6.06 -52.34 6.93
CA THR A 23 -4.98 -52.97 7.70
C THR A 23 -4.65 -52.23 9.00
N PHE A 24 -4.97 -50.93 9.11
CA PHE A 24 -4.76 -50.16 10.35
C PHE A 24 -5.86 -50.44 11.40
N ALA A 25 -7.06 -50.82 10.98
CA ALA A 25 -8.19 -51.12 11.86
C ALA A 25 -8.05 -52.46 12.63
N ALA A 26 -7.15 -53.36 12.21
CA ALA A 26 -7.05 -54.72 12.75
C ALA A 26 -6.06 -54.89 13.92
N VAL A 27 -5.24 -53.89 14.24
CA VAL A 27 -4.21 -53.97 15.31
C VAL A 27 -4.73 -53.44 16.66
N PHE A 28 -5.83 -52.69 16.68
CA PHE A 28 -6.37 -52.04 17.89
C PHE A 28 -7.34 -52.91 18.72
N ALA A 29 -7.53 -54.19 18.39
CA ALA A 29 -8.58 -55.04 18.97
C ALA A 29 -8.16 -55.88 20.18
N LEU A 30 -6.88 -55.86 20.60
CA LEU A 30 -6.35 -56.79 21.62
C LEU A 30 -5.24 -56.17 22.51
N GLY A 31 -5.27 -54.86 22.71
CA GLY A 31 -4.44 -54.15 23.69
C GLY A 31 -5.28 -53.67 24.86
N VAL A 32 -4.96 -54.11 26.09
CA VAL A 32 -5.56 -53.57 27.31
C VAL A 32 -4.95 -52.19 27.60
N PHE A 33 -5.42 -51.19 26.87
CA PHE A 33 -5.44 -49.83 27.38
C PHE A 33 -6.79 -49.63 28.05
N SER A 34 -6.77 -49.24 29.32
CA SER A 34 -7.86 -48.46 29.89
C SER A 34 -8.09 -47.28 28.95
N ALA A 35 -9.28 -47.21 28.34
CA ALA A 35 -9.70 -45.97 27.71
C ALA A 35 -9.49 -44.84 28.72
N PRO A 36 -9.05 -43.63 28.31
CA PRO A 36 -9.30 -42.48 29.16
C PRO A 36 -10.80 -42.51 29.44
N ALA A 37 -11.16 -42.45 30.72
CA ALA A 37 -12.57 -42.29 31.06
C ALA A 37 -13.05 -41.10 30.24
N GLN A 38 -14.15 -41.25 29.51
CA GLN A 38 -14.85 -40.06 29.02
C GLN A 38 -15.15 -39.26 30.27
N ALA A 39 -14.43 -38.15 30.45
CA ALA A 39 -14.76 -37.17 31.45
C ALA A 39 -16.17 -36.73 31.09
N GLN A 40 -17.15 -37.27 31.80
CA GLN A 40 -18.49 -36.73 31.73
C GLN A 40 -18.33 -35.32 32.25
N ASP A 41 -18.57 -34.35 31.36
CA ASP A 41 -18.52 -32.93 31.68
C ASP A 41 -19.59 -32.66 32.74
N MET A 42 -19.19 -32.79 34.00
CA MET A 42 -20.11 -32.97 35.13
C MET A 42 -20.58 -31.59 35.57
N LYS A 43 -21.45 -30.97 34.75
CA LYS A 43 -22.01 -29.64 34.98
C LYS A 43 -22.53 -29.53 36.42
N VAL A 44 -21.88 -28.70 37.22
CA VAL A 44 -22.23 -28.44 38.61
C VAL A 44 -23.20 -27.27 38.66
N VAL A 45 -24.38 -27.46 39.26
CA VAL A 45 -25.38 -26.39 39.39
C VAL A 45 -25.18 -25.61 40.70
N ARG A 46 -25.18 -24.28 40.62
CA ARG A 46 -25.09 -23.34 41.75
C ARG A 46 -25.93 -22.09 41.46
N GLY A 47 -27.03 -21.92 42.21
CA GLY A 47 -27.97 -20.81 41.99
C GLY A 47 -28.53 -20.83 40.56
N ALA A 48 -28.56 -19.65 39.94
CA ALA A 48 -28.90 -19.46 38.54
C ALA A 48 -27.89 -20.06 37.54
N PHE A 49 -26.73 -20.58 37.98
CA PHE A 49 -25.62 -20.97 37.10
C PHE A 49 -25.37 -22.48 37.01
N THR A 50 -24.85 -22.91 35.87
CA THR A 50 -24.18 -24.20 35.65
C THR A 50 -22.70 -23.98 35.39
N LEU A 51 -21.84 -24.78 36.01
CA LEU A 51 -20.38 -24.70 35.90
C LEU A 51 -19.80 -25.98 35.31
N SER A 52 -18.95 -25.87 34.30
CA SER A 52 -18.13 -26.96 33.78
C SER A 52 -16.69 -26.53 33.50
N THR A 53 -15.81 -27.48 33.19
CA THR A 53 -14.41 -27.21 32.83
C THR A 53 -13.90 -28.27 31.86
N THR A 54 -12.96 -27.87 30.99
CA THR A 54 -12.20 -28.79 30.15
C THR A 54 -10.98 -29.38 30.88
N ASP A 55 -10.69 -28.96 32.11
CA ASP A 55 -9.62 -29.51 32.94
C ASP A 55 -9.96 -30.92 33.47
N GLU A 56 -9.03 -31.88 33.31
CA GLU A 56 -9.23 -33.27 33.74
C GLU A 56 -9.43 -33.42 35.27
N GLY A 57 -8.98 -32.44 36.06
CA GLY A 57 -9.16 -32.40 37.51
C GLY A 57 -10.54 -31.93 37.97
N GLY A 58 -11.36 -31.35 37.08
CA GLY A 58 -12.67 -30.80 37.42
C GLY A 58 -12.61 -29.53 38.28
N LEU A 59 -13.79 -29.01 38.63
CA LEU A 59 -13.93 -27.82 39.50
C LEU A 59 -14.23 -28.22 40.95
N VAL A 60 -13.47 -27.68 41.89
CA VAL A 60 -13.58 -27.93 43.34
C VAL A 60 -14.10 -26.69 44.08
N GLU A 61 -15.20 -26.83 44.81
CA GLU A 61 -15.79 -25.74 45.58
C GLU A 61 -14.91 -25.32 46.77
N ASN A 62 -14.78 -24.01 46.99
CA ASN A 62 -13.84 -23.35 47.92
C ASN A 62 -12.35 -23.50 47.51
N THR A 63 -12.06 -23.86 46.27
CA THR A 63 -10.72 -23.82 45.68
C THR A 63 -10.77 -23.17 44.31
N ASP A 64 -11.61 -23.69 43.41
CA ASP A 64 -11.76 -23.17 42.06
C ASP A 64 -12.86 -22.12 41.93
N TYR A 65 -13.95 -22.30 42.68
CA TYR A 65 -15.06 -21.37 42.75
C TYR A 65 -15.72 -21.44 44.13
N ARG A 66 -16.54 -20.44 44.46
CA ARG A 66 -17.36 -20.39 45.67
C ARG A 66 -18.71 -19.78 45.35
N TYR A 67 -19.79 -20.31 45.90
CA TYR A 67 -21.13 -19.75 45.72
C TYR A 67 -21.75 -19.42 47.09
N GLU A 68 -21.96 -18.13 47.36
CA GLU A 68 -22.47 -17.64 48.65
C GLU A 68 -23.64 -16.67 48.44
N GLY A 69 -24.81 -16.99 49.00
CA GLY A 69 -26.03 -16.21 48.82
C GLY A 69 -26.51 -16.24 47.36
N THR A 70 -26.19 -15.18 46.62
CA THR A 70 -26.49 -15.01 45.20
C THR A 70 -25.25 -14.76 44.35
N THR A 71 -24.05 -14.80 44.93
CA THR A 71 -22.79 -14.48 44.24
C THR A 71 -21.99 -15.74 43.94
N LEU A 72 -21.67 -15.94 42.67
CA LEU A 72 -20.66 -16.88 42.18
C LEU A 72 -19.30 -16.19 42.13
N THR A 73 -18.36 -16.58 42.98
CA THR A 73 -16.95 -16.16 42.90
C THR A 73 -16.10 -17.21 42.18
N ILE A 74 -15.35 -16.82 41.15
CA ILE A 74 -14.34 -17.64 40.47
C ILE A 74 -12.97 -17.27 41.04
N THR A 75 -12.18 -18.28 41.44
CA THR A 75 -10.91 -18.12 42.18
C THR A 75 -9.78 -18.99 41.63
N THR A 76 -9.81 -19.29 40.33
CA THR A 76 -8.84 -20.19 39.66
C THR A 76 -8.48 -19.72 38.25
N GLU A 77 -7.30 -20.16 37.80
CA GLU A 77 -6.86 -20.07 36.40
C GLU A 77 -7.37 -21.24 35.54
N LYS A 78 -7.96 -22.29 36.12
CA LYS A 78 -8.58 -23.36 35.33
C LYS A 78 -9.67 -22.78 34.41
N PRO A 79 -9.81 -23.26 33.16
CA PRO A 79 -10.90 -22.84 32.29
C PRO A 79 -12.28 -23.13 32.92
N VAL A 80 -13.07 -22.10 33.20
CA VAL A 80 -14.43 -22.24 33.76
C VAL A 80 -15.46 -21.89 32.70
N THR A 81 -16.30 -22.84 32.29
CA THR A 81 -17.50 -22.57 31.52
C THR A 81 -18.66 -22.28 32.47
N VAL A 82 -19.29 -21.12 32.32
CA VAL A 82 -20.47 -20.69 33.07
C VAL A 82 -21.65 -20.58 32.10
N GLY A 83 -22.76 -21.24 32.41
CA GLY A 83 -24.03 -21.08 31.70
C GLY A 83 -25.19 -20.96 32.66
N MET A 84 -26.41 -20.82 32.15
CA MET A 84 -27.62 -20.66 32.98
C MET A 84 -28.27 -22.01 33.33
N SER A 85 -28.85 -22.11 34.52
CA SER A 85 -29.50 -23.32 35.05
C SER A 85 -31.02 -23.27 34.93
N ASP A 86 -31.70 -24.41 35.08
CA ASP A 86 -33.17 -24.49 35.15
C ASP A 86 -33.81 -23.68 36.31
N ALA A 87 -33.00 -23.16 37.24
CA ALA A 87 -33.45 -22.24 38.28
C ALA A 87 -33.60 -20.80 37.73
N ALA A 88 -32.83 -20.43 36.72
CA ALA A 88 -32.94 -19.17 36.01
C ALA A 88 -34.17 -19.21 35.09
N LYS A 89 -35.14 -18.33 35.38
CA LYS A 89 -36.49 -18.36 34.79
C LYS A 89 -36.99 -16.99 34.35
N GLU A 90 -36.22 -15.95 34.60
CA GLU A 90 -36.57 -14.60 34.16
C GLU A 90 -36.38 -14.49 32.65
N GLU A 91 -37.18 -13.63 32.03
CA GLU A 91 -37.05 -13.26 30.61
C GLU A 91 -36.53 -11.83 30.56
N ILE A 92 -35.24 -11.67 30.25
CA ILE A 92 -34.55 -10.38 30.32
C ILE A 92 -34.62 -9.71 28.94
N GLU A 93 -35.30 -8.58 28.86
CA GLU A 93 -35.36 -7.76 27.66
C GLU A 93 -34.03 -7.02 27.44
N TYR A 94 -33.52 -7.00 26.21
CA TYR A 94 -32.31 -6.27 25.84
C TYR A 94 -32.50 -5.54 24.50
N LEU A 95 -31.64 -4.56 24.24
CA LEU A 95 -31.61 -3.89 22.94
C LEU A 95 -30.56 -4.56 22.06
N ASP A 96 -30.96 -5.09 20.91
CA ASP A 96 -30.03 -5.60 19.89
C ASP A 96 -29.09 -4.48 19.40
N ALA A 97 -28.19 -4.79 18.48
CA ALA A 97 -27.26 -3.80 17.94
C ALA A 97 -27.96 -2.68 17.15
N ASN A 98 -29.15 -2.92 16.61
CA ASN A 98 -29.96 -1.94 15.88
C ASN A 98 -30.85 -1.09 16.81
N GLY A 99 -30.97 -1.44 18.09
CA GLY A 99 -31.85 -0.78 19.06
C GLY A 99 -33.28 -1.34 19.12
N PHE A 100 -33.54 -2.51 18.54
CA PHE A 100 -34.79 -3.24 18.72
C PHE A 100 -34.79 -4.02 20.03
N VAL A 101 -35.97 -4.14 20.66
CA VAL A 101 -36.14 -4.94 21.88
C VAL A 101 -36.21 -6.42 21.53
N GLU A 102 -35.26 -7.19 22.03
CA GLU A 102 -35.23 -8.64 22.02
C GLU A 102 -35.30 -9.19 23.45
N LYS A 103 -35.39 -10.52 23.58
CA LYS A 103 -35.59 -11.20 24.87
C LYS A 103 -34.66 -12.39 25.03
N ALA A 104 -33.93 -12.42 26.14
CA ALA A 104 -33.12 -13.54 26.55
C ALA A 104 -33.89 -14.37 27.60
N ALA A 105 -34.15 -15.65 27.30
CA ALA A 105 -34.73 -16.58 28.25
C ALA A 105 -33.68 -17.07 29.26
N HIS A 106 -34.14 -17.71 30.34
CA HIS A 106 -33.28 -18.31 31.38
C HIS A 106 -32.36 -17.31 32.08
N GLY A 107 -32.88 -16.12 32.34
CA GLY A 107 -32.19 -15.06 33.06
C GLY A 107 -32.33 -15.14 34.59
N THR A 108 -31.48 -14.37 35.27
CA THR A 108 -31.60 -14.06 36.72
C THR A 108 -31.52 -12.56 36.96
N THR A 109 -32.33 -12.07 37.90
CA THR A 109 -32.23 -10.70 38.43
C THR A 109 -31.50 -10.61 39.77
N THR A 110 -31.24 -11.75 40.43
CA THR A 110 -30.69 -11.80 41.80
C THR A 110 -29.23 -12.20 41.84
N ASP A 111 -28.77 -13.03 40.91
CA ASP A 111 -27.46 -13.67 40.97
C ASP A 111 -26.41 -12.90 40.17
N ASN A 112 -25.15 -12.92 40.60
CA ASN A 112 -24.05 -12.27 39.90
C ASN A 112 -22.72 -13.04 39.96
N ILE A 113 -21.77 -12.61 39.12
CA ILE A 113 -20.45 -13.23 38.98
C ILE A 113 -19.37 -12.27 39.47
N VAL A 114 -18.42 -12.79 40.25
CA VAL A 114 -17.22 -12.09 40.70
C VAL A 114 -15.99 -12.92 40.32
N VAL A 115 -14.96 -12.28 39.78
CA VAL A 115 -13.66 -12.88 39.49
C VAL A 115 -12.65 -12.36 40.51
N ALA A 116 -12.03 -13.26 41.27
CA ALA A 116 -11.10 -12.94 42.34
C ALA A 116 -9.95 -13.96 42.39
N VAL A 117 -9.09 -13.94 41.38
CA VAL A 117 -7.81 -14.67 41.34
C VAL A 117 -6.69 -13.81 41.93
N ALA A 118 -5.47 -14.33 42.09
CA ALA A 118 -4.36 -13.52 42.59
C ALA A 118 -3.96 -12.42 41.57
N GLU A 119 -3.28 -11.38 42.04
CA GLU A 119 -2.99 -10.16 41.26
C GLU A 119 -2.24 -10.38 39.94
N ASN A 120 -1.51 -11.50 39.80
CA ASN A 120 -0.75 -11.86 38.60
C ASN A 120 -1.30 -13.11 37.88
N GLU A 121 -2.48 -13.59 38.30
CA GLU A 121 -3.17 -14.75 37.73
C GLU A 121 -4.27 -14.30 36.76
N THR A 122 -4.65 -15.17 35.82
CA THR A 122 -5.72 -14.88 34.85
C THR A 122 -6.84 -15.91 34.95
N ALA A 123 -8.05 -15.46 35.24
CA ALA A 123 -9.24 -16.30 35.19
C ALA A 123 -9.69 -16.47 33.73
N HIS A 124 -9.65 -17.70 33.21
CA HIS A 124 -10.16 -18.02 31.88
C HIS A 124 -11.62 -18.46 31.98
N VAL A 125 -12.56 -17.58 31.61
CA VAL A 125 -14.00 -17.80 31.78
C VAL A 125 -14.69 -17.85 30.42
N THR A 126 -15.53 -18.86 30.19
CA THR A 126 -16.34 -19.02 28.97
C THR A 126 -17.81 -18.91 29.31
N PHE A 127 -18.56 -18.01 28.65
CA PHE A 127 -20.02 -17.91 28.80
C PHE A 127 -20.76 -18.77 27.77
N ASP A 128 -21.59 -19.67 28.28
CA ASP A 128 -22.64 -20.43 27.59
C ASP A 128 -23.99 -19.75 27.87
N ASN A 129 -24.29 -18.69 27.11
CA ASN A 129 -25.55 -17.95 27.18
C ASN A 129 -25.88 -17.35 28.57
N VAL A 130 -24.94 -16.59 29.17
CA VAL A 130 -25.10 -16.01 30.52
C VAL A 130 -25.96 -14.74 30.48
N VAL A 131 -27.04 -14.71 31.27
CA VAL A 131 -28.09 -13.67 31.21
C VAL A 131 -28.40 -13.15 32.62
N ILE A 132 -27.90 -11.95 32.94
CA ILE A 132 -27.95 -11.35 34.29
C ILE A 132 -28.47 -9.91 34.21
N ASP A 133 -29.46 -9.57 35.04
CA ASP A 133 -30.00 -8.21 35.17
C ASP A 133 -30.04 -7.70 36.63
N GLN A 134 -28.99 -6.97 37.01
CA GLN A 134 -28.83 -6.38 38.33
C GLN A 134 -29.27 -4.91 38.39
N SER A 135 -30.02 -4.39 37.40
CA SER A 135 -30.41 -2.96 37.30
C SER A 135 -30.98 -2.40 38.59
N ASP A 136 -31.83 -3.19 39.25
CA ASP A 136 -32.61 -2.80 40.43
C ASP A 136 -31.89 -3.15 41.75
N ASN A 137 -30.72 -3.81 41.69
CA ASN A 137 -30.09 -4.50 42.81
C ASN A 137 -28.70 -3.95 43.20
N GLY A 138 -28.32 -2.77 42.68
CA GLY A 138 -27.16 -2.00 43.14
C GLY A 138 -25.82 -2.76 43.11
N SER A 139 -25.71 -3.72 42.18
CA SER A 139 -24.61 -4.69 42.09
C SER A 139 -24.14 -4.82 40.64
N ALA A 140 -22.88 -5.20 40.42
CA ALA A 140 -22.42 -5.59 39.09
C ALA A 140 -23.03 -6.94 38.68
N ALA A 141 -23.37 -7.11 37.41
CA ALA A 141 -23.63 -8.42 36.80
C ALA A 141 -22.36 -9.29 36.79
N VAL A 142 -21.24 -8.70 36.35
CA VAL A 142 -19.90 -9.29 36.39
C VAL A 142 -18.90 -8.27 36.92
N LEU A 143 -18.13 -8.64 37.95
CA LEU A 143 -17.07 -7.82 38.55
C LEU A 143 -15.72 -8.55 38.54
N VAL A 144 -14.70 -7.94 37.94
CA VAL A 144 -13.30 -8.35 38.12
C VAL A 144 -12.77 -7.63 39.37
N GLN A 145 -12.70 -8.36 40.48
CA GLN A 145 -12.28 -7.82 41.77
C GLN A 145 -10.76 -7.84 41.95
N SER A 146 -10.08 -8.88 41.45
CA SER A 146 -8.61 -9.00 41.49
C SER A 146 -8.08 -9.94 40.42
N GLY A 147 -6.85 -9.67 39.97
CA GLY A 147 -6.20 -10.38 38.87
C GLY A 147 -6.81 -10.02 37.51
N SER A 148 -6.60 -10.86 36.51
CA SER A 148 -7.08 -10.61 35.14
C SER A 148 -8.26 -11.50 34.76
N LEU A 149 -9.07 -11.06 33.79
CA LEU A 149 -10.15 -11.85 33.20
C LEU A 149 -9.95 -12.00 31.69
N ASP A 150 -9.79 -13.24 31.23
CA ASP A 150 -9.98 -13.63 29.84
C ASP A 150 -11.40 -14.17 29.66
N LEU A 151 -12.29 -13.33 29.11
CA LEU A 151 -13.68 -13.69 28.84
C LEU A 151 -13.83 -14.20 27.40
N THR A 152 -14.26 -15.45 27.26
CA THR A 152 -14.75 -16.04 26.00
C THR A 152 -16.27 -16.16 26.05
N THR A 153 -16.96 -16.08 24.91
CA THR A 153 -18.38 -16.46 24.81
C THR A 153 -18.58 -17.47 23.68
N LEU A 154 -19.41 -18.49 23.92
CA LEU A 154 -19.84 -19.44 22.90
C LEU A 154 -20.91 -18.83 21.98
N GLU A 155 -21.28 -19.56 20.92
CA GLU A 155 -22.43 -19.23 20.08
C GLU A 155 -23.71 -19.02 20.92
N GLY A 156 -24.49 -18.00 20.56
CA GLY A 156 -25.70 -17.58 21.27
C GLY A 156 -25.60 -16.16 21.81
N THR A 157 -26.31 -15.86 22.90
CA THR A 157 -26.46 -14.51 23.45
C THR A 157 -26.16 -14.47 24.94
N SER A 158 -25.23 -13.61 25.35
CA SER A 158 -25.00 -13.25 26.75
C SER A 158 -25.41 -11.79 27.00
N VAL A 159 -26.11 -11.53 28.10
CA VAL A 159 -26.64 -10.21 28.48
C VAL A 159 -26.22 -9.87 29.89
N LEU A 160 -25.52 -8.75 30.07
CA LEU A 160 -25.02 -8.27 31.35
C LEU A 160 -25.54 -6.86 31.62
N LYS A 161 -26.47 -6.70 32.56
CA LYS A 161 -26.91 -5.38 33.03
C LYS A 161 -26.58 -5.21 34.50
N SER A 162 -25.97 -4.09 34.84
CA SER A 162 -25.54 -3.79 36.20
C SER A 162 -26.39 -2.70 36.86
N GLY A 163 -26.44 -2.72 38.19
CA GLY A 163 -27.08 -1.68 38.99
C GLY A 163 -26.27 -0.38 39.06
N GLU A 164 -26.87 0.65 39.66
CA GLU A 164 -26.28 1.99 39.86
C GLU A 164 -24.78 1.92 40.21
N ARG A 165 -23.94 2.71 39.53
CA ARG A 165 -22.49 2.82 39.73
C ARG A 165 -21.64 1.61 39.33
N TYR A 166 -22.22 0.53 38.81
CA TYR A 166 -21.45 -0.62 38.30
C TYR A 166 -21.57 -0.75 36.78
N ALA A 167 -20.43 -0.96 36.11
CA ALA A 167 -20.42 -1.21 34.67
C ALA A 167 -21.04 -2.58 34.34
N GLY A 168 -21.60 -2.75 33.14
CA GLY A 168 -22.25 -3.99 32.71
C GLY A 168 -21.30 -5.19 32.81
N LEU A 169 -20.08 -4.99 32.29
CA LEU A 169 -18.90 -5.78 32.60
C LEU A 169 -17.87 -4.88 33.30
N HIS A 170 -17.69 -5.07 34.60
CA HIS A 170 -16.97 -4.14 35.47
C HIS A 170 -15.54 -4.64 35.75
N ASN A 171 -14.53 -4.03 35.12
CA ASN A 171 -13.11 -4.35 35.37
C ASN A 171 -12.35 -3.28 36.15
N GLN A 172 -12.85 -2.04 36.21
CA GLN A 172 -12.09 -0.88 36.71
C GLN A 172 -10.80 -0.69 35.88
N GLU A 173 -9.65 -1.06 36.46
CA GLU A 173 -8.34 -1.01 35.81
C GLU A 173 -7.70 -2.41 35.70
N GLN A 174 -8.41 -3.47 36.11
CA GLN A 174 -7.94 -4.86 35.97
C GLN A 174 -7.90 -5.27 34.49
N PRO A 175 -6.88 -6.01 34.03
CA PRO A 175 -6.80 -6.45 32.63
C PRO A 175 -8.01 -7.31 32.25
N LEU A 176 -8.66 -6.92 31.15
CA LEU A 176 -9.84 -7.58 30.62
C LEU A 176 -9.63 -7.89 29.12
N SER A 177 -9.57 -9.16 28.77
CA SER A 177 -9.61 -9.64 27.39
C SER A 177 -10.99 -10.19 27.06
N ILE A 178 -11.52 -9.88 25.88
CA ILE A 178 -12.83 -10.32 25.41
C ILE A 178 -12.70 -10.94 24.02
N SER A 179 -13.11 -12.20 23.89
CA SER A 179 -13.17 -12.94 22.62
C SER A 179 -14.52 -13.64 22.47
N CYS A 180 -15.44 -13.10 21.67
CA CYS A 180 -16.78 -13.67 21.52
C CYS A 180 -16.93 -14.45 20.21
N ASP A 181 -17.43 -15.68 20.28
CA ASP A 181 -18.02 -16.41 19.15
C ASP A 181 -19.55 -16.17 19.06
N GLY A 182 -20.15 -15.59 20.10
CA GLY A 182 -21.57 -15.20 20.15
C GLY A 182 -21.80 -13.70 20.37
N PHE A 183 -23.05 -13.31 20.58
CA PHE A 183 -23.46 -11.93 20.85
C PHE A 183 -23.28 -11.60 22.34
N LEU A 184 -22.48 -10.58 22.65
CA LEU A 184 -22.31 -10.05 24.01
C LEU A 184 -22.96 -8.67 24.11
N ASN A 185 -23.96 -8.53 24.99
CA ASN A 185 -24.65 -7.29 25.26
C ASN A 185 -24.38 -6.83 26.69
N THR A 186 -23.79 -5.65 26.87
CA THR A 186 -23.54 -5.10 28.20
C THR A 186 -24.17 -3.72 28.36
N SER A 187 -24.75 -3.48 29.53
CA SER A 187 -25.32 -2.19 29.92
C SER A 187 -24.88 -1.81 31.33
N GLY A 188 -24.22 -0.66 31.45
CA GLY A 188 -23.88 -0.08 32.74
C GLY A 188 -25.11 0.46 33.46
N GLY A 189 -25.08 0.43 34.79
CA GLY A 189 -26.01 1.21 35.60
C GLY A 189 -25.72 2.71 35.49
N GLU A 190 -26.54 3.53 36.15
CA GLU A 190 -26.33 4.99 36.19
C GLU A 190 -24.88 5.34 36.60
N SER A 191 -24.27 6.27 35.87
CA SER A 191 -22.89 6.73 36.04
C SER A 191 -21.79 5.67 35.84
N ALA A 192 -22.07 4.53 35.20
CA ALA A 192 -21.09 3.48 34.92
C ALA A 192 -21.12 2.94 33.49
N ALA A 193 -19.97 2.44 33.01
CA ALA A 193 -19.75 2.11 31.60
C ALA A 193 -20.48 0.83 31.14
N GLY A 194 -20.65 0.62 29.84
CA GLY A 194 -21.10 -0.67 29.31
C GLY A 194 -20.07 -1.77 29.60
N ILE A 195 -18.81 -1.52 29.25
CA ILE A 195 -17.64 -2.31 29.62
C ILE A 195 -16.61 -1.34 30.19
N GLY A 196 -16.15 -1.54 31.42
CA GLY A 196 -15.12 -0.67 32.00
C GLY A 196 -15.33 -0.31 33.48
N GLY A 197 -15.29 1.00 33.73
CA GLY A 197 -15.31 1.59 35.06
C GLY A 197 -16.71 1.86 35.64
N GLY A 198 -16.82 1.74 36.96
CA GLY A 198 -17.95 2.25 37.73
C GLY A 198 -17.92 3.76 37.97
N TYR A 199 -18.82 4.28 38.81
CA TYR A 199 -18.82 5.70 39.21
C TYR A 199 -17.47 6.12 39.80
N GLY A 200 -16.85 7.17 39.24
CA GLY A 200 -15.52 7.65 39.62
C GLY A 200 -14.35 6.75 39.19
N GLY A 201 -14.61 5.59 38.60
CA GLY A 201 -13.61 4.61 38.20
C GLY A 201 -13.23 4.74 36.73
N SER A 202 -11.93 4.70 36.45
CA SER A 202 -11.43 4.47 35.08
C SER A 202 -11.94 3.14 34.54
N GLY A 203 -12.01 3.02 33.22
CA GLY A 203 -12.17 1.75 32.52
C GLY A 203 -10.98 1.56 31.60
N SER A 204 -9.98 0.81 32.08
CA SER A 204 -8.68 0.70 31.41
C SER A 204 -8.23 -0.75 31.23
N ASN A 205 -7.21 -0.96 30.39
CA ASN A 205 -6.65 -2.29 30.07
C ASN A 205 -7.69 -3.25 29.44
N ILE A 206 -8.49 -2.73 28.50
CA ILE A 206 -9.58 -3.48 27.84
C ILE A 206 -9.12 -3.89 26.44
N ARG A 207 -9.02 -5.21 26.20
CA ARG A 207 -8.75 -5.79 24.89
C ARG A 207 -9.99 -6.49 24.35
N ILE A 208 -10.41 -6.13 23.14
CA ILE A 208 -11.45 -6.85 22.39
C ILE A 208 -10.79 -7.47 21.15
N SER A 209 -10.76 -8.79 21.10
CA SER A 209 -10.28 -9.61 19.98
C SER A 209 -11.33 -10.65 19.61
N SER A 210 -12.57 -10.19 19.50
CA SER A 210 -13.77 -11.01 19.24
C SER A 210 -13.78 -11.61 17.82
N GLY A 211 -14.46 -12.73 17.64
CA GLY A 211 -14.87 -13.22 16.31
C GLY A 211 -16.21 -12.62 15.87
N TYR A 212 -17.06 -12.26 16.82
CA TYR A 212 -18.45 -11.83 16.62
C TYR A 212 -18.73 -10.45 17.26
N TRP A 213 -20.00 -10.16 17.55
CA TRP A 213 -20.49 -8.81 17.89
C TRP A 213 -20.57 -8.54 19.40
N VAL A 214 -19.94 -7.44 19.83
CA VAL A 214 -20.05 -6.87 21.18
C VAL A 214 -20.83 -5.54 21.13
N VAL A 215 -21.90 -5.43 21.92
CA VAL A 215 -22.67 -4.20 22.13
C VAL A 215 -22.47 -3.73 23.57
N ALA A 216 -21.99 -2.49 23.74
CA ALA A 216 -21.69 -1.93 25.05
C ALA A 216 -22.38 -0.57 25.21
N ARG A 217 -23.27 -0.45 26.19
CA ARG A 217 -24.09 0.73 26.45
C ARG A 217 -23.75 1.32 27.82
N GLY A 218 -23.22 2.54 27.85
CA GLY A 218 -22.98 3.27 29.09
C GLY A 218 -24.29 3.73 29.73
N GLY A 219 -24.32 3.77 31.06
CA GLY A 219 -25.32 4.54 31.78
C GLY A 219 -25.16 6.03 31.54
N VAL A 220 -26.10 6.83 32.04
CA VAL A 220 -26.00 8.31 32.00
C VAL A 220 -24.64 8.75 32.56
N PHE A 221 -23.96 9.70 31.89
CA PHE A 221 -22.63 10.19 32.26
C PHE A 221 -21.44 9.21 32.12
N ALA A 222 -21.63 8.01 31.55
CA ALA A 222 -20.57 7.02 31.39
C ALA A 222 -20.40 6.51 29.95
N ALA A 223 -19.19 6.02 29.63
CA ALA A 223 -18.84 5.60 28.28
C ALA A 223 -19.49 4.27 27.89
N GLY A 224 -19.62 4.01 26.58
CA GLY A 224 -19.97 2.68 26.09
C GLY A 224 -18.90 1.67 26.49
N ILE A 225 -17.65 1.95 26.12
CA ILE A 225 -16.46 1.22 26.55
C ILE A 225 -15.47 2.22 27.16
N GLY A 226 -15.06 2.00 28.41
CA GLY A 226 -14.10 2.84 29.12
C GLY A 226 -14.63 3.39 30.45
N GLY A 227 -14.44 4.68 30.70
CA GLY A 227 -14.67 5.28 32.02
C GLY A 227 -16.14 5.44 32.43
N GLY A 228 -16.42 5.28 33.72
CA GLY A 228 -17.66 5.76 34.34
C GLY A 228 -17.66 7.28 34.53
N GLU A 229 -18.65 7.83 35.24
CA GLU A 229 -18.69 9.27 35.53
C GLU A 229 -17.42 9.72 36.27
N GLY A 230 -16.70 10.73 35.75
CA GLY A 230 -15.40 11.18 36.25
C GLY A 230 -14.21 10.28 35.90
N GLY A 231 -14.46 9.06 35.43
CA GLY A 231 -13.46 8.07 35.05
C GLY A 231 -12.93 8.25 33.63
N SER A 232 -11.63 8.04 33.44
CA SER A 232 -11.03 8.02 32.09
C SER A 232 -11.14 6.63 31.46
N GLY A 233 -11.19 6.56 30.13
CA GLY A 233 -11.00 5.31 29.41
C GLY A 233 -9.61 5.29 28.79
N SER A 234 -8.74 4.39 29.24
CA SER A 234 -7.37 4.31 28.72
C SER A 234 -6.96 2.92 28.29
N ASP A 235 -6.06 2.82 27.33
CA ASP A 235 -5.42 1.55 26.98
C ASP A 235 -6.48 0.52 26.52
N ILE A 236 -7.31 0.97 25.58
CA ILE A 236 -8.41 0.22 24.97
C ILE A 236 -7.97 -0.21 23.57
N GLU A 237 -7.86 -1.52 23.34
CA GLU A 237 -7.48 -2.08 22.05
C GLU A 237 -8.60 -2.94 21.46
N ILE A 238 -9.10 -2.57 20.28
CA ILE A 238 -10.11 -3.32 19.52
C ILE A 238 -9.44 -3.86 18.26
N SER A 239 -9.16 -5.17 18.28
CA SER A 239 -8.36 -5.89 17.27
C SER A 239 -9.12 -7.04 16.60
N GLY A 240 -10.40 -7.24 16.94
CA GLY A 240 -11.24 -8.28 16.32
C GLY A 240 -12.74 -8.01 16.49
N GLY A 241 -13.53 -8.58 15.58
CA GLY A 241 -14.98 -8.64 15.66
C GLY A 241 -15.69 -7.36 15.21
N GLN A 242 -16.98 -7.29 15.55
CA GLN A 242 -17.81 -6.09 15.40
C GLN A 242 -18.08 -5.50 16.78
N VAL A 243 -17.91 -4.18 16.94
CA VAL A 243 -18.17 -3.50 18.22
C VAL A 243 -19.16 -2.35 18.01
N SER A 244 -20.11 -2.19 18.92
CA SER A 244 -21.04 -1.07 18.93
C SER A 244 -21.13 -0.46 20.32
N ALA A 245 -20.42 0.65 20.51
CA ALA A 245 -20.24 1.31 21.80
C ALA A 245 -21.03 2.63 21.85
N TRP A 246 -21.92 2.75 22.83
CA TRP A 246 -22.85 3.86 22.99
C TRP A 246 -22.62 4.54 24.33
N GLY A 247 -22.16 5.79 24.30
CA GLY A 247 -22.01 6.63 25.49
C GLY A 247 -23.36 7.13 25.99
N GLY A 248 -23.49 7.23 27.32
CA GLY A 248 -24.56 8.02 27.93
C GLY A 248 -24.35 9.53 27.70
N ALA A 249 -25.33 10.34 28.09
CA ALA A 249 -25.23 11.80 27.99
C ALA A 249 -23.91 12.32 28.61
N LEU A 250 -23.23 13.26 27.95
CA LEU A 250 -21.93 13.83 28.36
C LEU A 250 -20.71 12.88 28.35
N ALA A 251 -20.85 11.65 27.85
CA ALA A 251 -19.80 10.63 27.81
C ALA A 251 -19.58 10.04 26.40
N SER A 252 -18.37 9.54 26.15
CA SER A 252 -17.96 9.06 24.83
C SER A 252 -18.51 7.68 24.48
N GLY A 253 -18.54 7.33 23.19
CA GLY A 253 -18.80 5.95 22.78
C GLY A 253 -17.69 5.01 23.27
N ILE A 254 -16.45 5.35 22.93
CA ILE A 254 -15.23 4.65 23.40
C ILE A 254 -14.29 5.68 24.01
N GLY A 255 -13.92 5.52 25.29
CA GLY A 255 -13.01 6.40 26.01
C GLY A 255 -13.56 6.91 27.34
N GLY A 256 -13.51 8.23 27.54
CA GLY A 256 -13.85 8.86 28.82
C GLY A 256 -15.36 8.97 29.10
N GLY A 257 -15.74 8.84 30.37
CA GLY A 257 -17.04 9.26 30.87
C GLY A 257 -17.14 10.78 31.03
N TYR A 258 -18.21 11.29 31.64
CA TYR A 258 -18.37 12.72 31.93
C TYR A 258 -17.18 13.24 32.75
N GLY A 259 -16.44 14.23 32.25
CA GLY A 259 -15.26 14.74 32.94
C GLY A 259 -14.08 13.76 32.99
N GLY A 260 -14.10 12.67 32.21
CA GLY A 260 -13.00 11.75 31.97
C GLY A 260 -12.37 11.88 30.57
N SER A 261 -11.08 11.57 30.46
CA SER A 261 -10.35 11.61 29.18
C SER A 261 -10.46 10.25 28.47
N GLY A 262 -10.35 10.24 27.14
CA GLY A 262 -10.12 9.00 26.38
C GLY A 262 -8.69 9.00 25.86
N SER A 263 -7.87 8.01 26.21
CA SER A 263 -6.46 8.00 25.82
C SER A 263 -5.93 6.62 25.43
N ASN A 264 -4.94 6.55 24.53
CA ASN A 264 -4.32 5.29 24.10
C ASN A 264 -5.35 4.28 23.55
N ILE A 265 -6.23 4.75 22.66
CA ILE A 265 -7.26 3.91 22.02
C ILE A 265 -6.72 3.42 20.68
N ARG A 266 -6.69 2.11 20.46
CA ARG A 266 -6.11 1.48 19.26
C ARG A 266 -7.15 0.59 18.57
N ILE A 267 -7.39 0.82 17.28
CA ILE A 267 -8.39 0.08 16.49
C ILE A 267 -7.75 -0.51 15.23
N SER A 268 -7.92 -1.81 15.06
CA SER A 268 -7.48 -2.62 13.91
C SER A 268 -8.35 -3.88 13.79
N CYS A 269 -9.67 -3.71 13.73
CA CYS A 269 -10.68 -4.78 13.77
C CYS A 269 -11.45 -4.89 12.45
N VAL A 270 -12.57 -5.63 12.42
CA VAL A 270 -13.45 -5.64 11.23
C VAL A 270 -14.32 -4.38 11.20
N GLN A 271 -15.05 -4.09 12.29
CA GLN A 271 -15.92 -2.93 12.35
C GLN A 271 -16.11 -2.38 13.78
N VAL A 272 -16.04 -1.06 13.93
CA VAL A 272 -16.41 -0.33 15.16
C VAL A 272 -17.44 0.74 14.83
N GLY A 273 -18.58 0.72 15.54
CA GLY A 273 -19.47 1.87 15.68
C GLY A 273 -19.31 2.49 17.07
N ALA A 274 -18.96 3.77 17.14
CA ALA A 274 -18.72 4.49 18.39
C ALA A 274 -19.52 5.79 18.40
N PHE A 275 -20.48 5.87 19.32
CA PHE A 275 -21.50 6.92 19.36
C PHE A 275 -21.43 7.65 20.70
N GLY A 276 -21.00 8.93 20.65
CA GLY A 276 -20.92 9.79 21.82
C GLY A 276 -22.29 10.31 22.25
N GLY A 277 -22.49 10.45 23.56
CA GLY A 277 -23.58 11.26 24.09
C GLY A 277 -23.34 12.75 23.83
N SER A 278 -24.37 13.57 24.10
CA SER A 278 -24.29 15.03 23.96
C SER A 278 -23.00 15.61 24.56
N TYR A 279 -22.30 16.49 23.82
CA TYR A 279 -21.07 17.15 24.24
C TYR A 279 -19.84 16.25 24.46
N ALA A 280 -19.86 14.99 24.02
CA ALA A 280 -18.75 14.05 24.09
C ALA A 280 -18.40 13.46 22.72
N ALA A 281 -17.17 12.96 22.60
CA ALA A 281 -16.68 12.40 21.35
C ALA A 281 -17.28 11.02 21.03
N GLY A 282 -17.31 10.64 19.75
CA GLY A 282 -17.58 9.25 19.37
C GLY A 282 -16.50 8.32 19.93
N ILE A 283 -15.24 8.64 19.61
CA ILE A 283 -14.04 8.01 20.16
C ILE A 283 -13.17 9.08 20.81
N GLY A 284 -12.90 8.97 22.12
CA GLY A 284 -12.01 9.87 22.86
C GLY A 284 -12.63 10.47 24.13
N GLY A 285 -12.62 11.80 24.23
CA GLY A 285 -12.94 12.51 25.46
C GLY A 285 -14.44 12.62 25.77
N GLY A 286 -14.80 12.56 27.05
CA GLY A 286 -16.09 13.04 27.54
C GLY A 286 -16.14 14.57 27.64
N TYR A 287 -17.23 15.11 28.18
CA TYR A 287 -17.40 16.56 28.36
C TYR A 287 -16.21 17.19 29.10
N GLY A 288 -15.66 18.28 28.55
CA GLY A 288 -14.57 19.06 29.15
C GLY A 288 -13.18 18.44 28.99
N ARG A 289 -13.02 17.32 28.25
CA ARG A 289 -11.81 16.50 28.29
C ARG A 289 -11.25 16.10 26.93
N PRO A 290 -9.91 15.90 26.84
CA PRO A 290 -9.26 15.51 25.61
C PRO A 290 -9.58 14.06 25.21
N GLY A 291 -9.55 13.82 23.90
CA GLY A 291 -9.22 12.51 23.34
C GLY A 291 -7.77 12.54 22.88
N SER A 292 -6.94 11.57 23.28
CA SER A 292 -5.52 11.58 22.92
C SER A 292 -4.92 10.22 22.57
N ASN A 293 -3.85 10.21 21.78
CA ASN A 293 -3.16 8.98 21.35
C ASN A 293 -4.13 7.95 20.73
N ILE A 294 -5.07 8.41 19.89
CA ILE A 294 -6.06 7.57 19.24
C ILE A 294 -5.48 7.09 17.91
N ARG A 295 -5.47 5.78 17.66
CA ARG A 295 -4.85 5.18 16.48
C ARG A 295 -5.83 4.29 15.74
N ILE A 296 -6.20 4.69 14.52
CA ILE A 296 -6.99 3.91 13.57
C ILE A 296 -6.01 3.36 12.53
N LEU A 297 -5.97 2.03 12.38
CA LEU A 297 -4.93 1.34 11.64
C LEU A 297 -5.48 0.48 10.52
N ASP A 298 -6.66 -0.11 10.76
CA ASP A 298 -7.38 -0.96 9.83
C ASP A 298 -8.85 -1.09 10.29
N GLY A 299 -9.71 -1.60 9.41
CA GLY A 299 -11.12 -1.85 9.67
C GLY A 299 -12.05 -0.69 9.29
N VAL A 300 -13.35 -0.94 9.40
CA VAL A 300 -14.39 0.08 9.16
C VAL A 300 -14.77 0.73 10.49
N VAL A 301 -14.42 2.00 10.68
CA VAL A 301 -14.68 2.76 11.90
C VAL A 301 -15.70 3.85 11.63
N ILE A 302 -16.84 3.80 12.33
CA ILE A 302 -17.89 4.81 12.29
C ILE A 302 -17.88 5.53 13.64
N ALA A 303 -17.38 6.76 13.68
CA ALA A 303 -17.21 7.53 14.90
C ALA A 303 -18.07 8.80 14.84
N ARG A 304 -19.10 8.88 15.68
CA ARG A 304 -20.03 10.02 15.70
C ARG A 304 -20.03 10.69 17.07
N GLY A 305 -19.62 11.95 17.08
CA GLY A 305 -19.73 12.80 18.26
C GLY A 305 -21.18 13.13 18.57
N GLY A 306 -21.51 13.25 19.85
CA GLY A 306 -22.73 13.96 20.23
C GLY A 306 -22.55 15.47 20.09
N VAL A 307 -23.64 16.22 20.22
CA VAL A 307 -23.71 17.69 20.07
C VAL A 307 -22.46 18.44 20.55
N SER A 308 -21.74 19.13 19.68
CA SER A 308 -20.49 19.86 19.99
C SER A 308 -19.28 19.04 20.50
N GLY A 309 -19.30 17.71 20.36
CA GLY A 309 -18.16 16.79 20.56
C GLY A 309 -17.68 16.18 19.24
N ALA A 310 -16.39 15.85 19.14
CA ALA A 310 -15.78 15.39 17.88
C ALA A 310 -16.21 13.97 17.48
N GLY A 311 -16.10 13.62 16.20
CA GLY A 311 -16.24 12.21 15.77
C GLY A 311 -15.16 11.36 16.43
N VAL A 312 -13.90 11.70 16.14
CA VAL A 312 -12.71 11.19 16.82
C VAL A 312 -11.95 12.35 17.46
N GLY A 313 -11.71 12.28 18.77
CA GLY A 313 -10.92 13.27 19.51
C GLY A 313 -11.60 13.82 20.77
N GLY A 314 -11.67 15.15 20.88
CA GLY A 314 -12.12 15.82 22.10
C GLY A 314 -13.64 15.89 22.27
N GLY A 315 -14.10 15.83 23.51
CA GLY A 315 -15.44 16.32 23.87
C GLY A 315 -15.49 17.85 23.89
N PHE A 316 -16.62 18.44 24.28
CA PHE A 316 -16.77 19.90 24.45
C PHE A 316 -15.60 20.48 25.27
N GLY A 317 -14.93 21.52 24.78
CA GLY A 317 -13.76 22.17 25.40
C GLY A 317 -12.45 21.36 25.33
N GLY A 318 -12.50 20.10 24.92
CA GLY A 318 -11.38 19.18 24.82
C GLY A 318 -10.71 19.19 23.44
N PRO A 319 -9.37 19.12 23.37
CA PRO A 319 -8.65 18.90 22.12
C PRO A 319 -8.66 17.43 21.70
N GLY A 320 -8.41 17.18 20.41
CA GLY A 320 -8.04 15.87 19.88
C GLY A 320 -6.54 15.83 19.60
N SER A 321 -5.74 15.19 20.45
CA SER A 321 -4.28 15.30 20.41
C SER A 321 -3.62 13.98 20.02
N ASN A 322 -2.70 13.98 19.04
CA ASN A 322 -2.03 12.77 18.55
C ASN A 322 -3.06 11.71 18.09
N ILE A 323 -3.98 12.13 17.22
CA ILE A 323 -4.86 11.23 16.48
C ILE A 323 -4.11 10.80 15.22
N VAL A 324 -3.99 9.48 14.99
CA VAL A 324 -3.27 8.90 13.85
C VAL A 324 -4.20 7.98 13.09
N VAL A 325 -4.28 8.17 11.77
CA VAL A 325 -4.98 7.29 10.84
C VAL A 325 -3.98 6.79 9.79
N SER A 326 -3.72 5.48 9.77
CA SER A 326 -2.75 4.87 8.84
C SER A 326 -3.36 3.83 7.90
N GLY A 327 -4.66 3.52 8.03
CA GLY A 327 -5.34 2.49 7.26
C GLY A 327 -6.78 2.27 7.72
N GLY A 328 -7.49 1.37 7.02
CA GLY A 328 -8.93 1.14 7.18
C GLY A 328 -9.79 2.19 6.47
N SER A 329 -11.09 2.17 6.74
CA SER A 329 -12.06 3.20 6.32
C SER A 329 -12.67 3.86 7.54
N LEU A 330 -12.44 5.17 7.71
CA LEU A 330 -12.90 5.96 8.85
C LEU A 330 -13.99 6.96 8.41
N TYR A 331 -15.19 6.80 8.95
CA TYR A 331 -16.31 7.71 8.82
C TYR A 331 -16.51 8.48 10.13
N ALA A 332 -15.95 9.69 10.21
CA ALA A 332 -15.88 10.51 11.41
C ALA A 332 -16.77 11.76 11.29
N VAL A 333 -17.79 11.87 12.13
CA VAL A 333 -18.76 12.99 12.10
C VAL A 333 -18.74 13.74 13.43
N GLY A 334 -18.40 15.02 13.37
CA GLY A 334 -18.47 15.94 14.50
C GLY A 334 -19.91 16.34 14.81
N GLY A 335 -20.25 16.46 16.10
CA GLY A 335 -21.59 16.80 16.50
C GLY A 335 -21.94 18.26 16.22
N ASP A 336 -23.06 18.48 15.53
CA ASP A 336 -23.70 19.79 15.36
C ASP A 336 -24.16 20.41 16.69
N ARG A 337 -24.56 21.68 16.66
CA ARG A 337 -25.22 22.32 17.80
C ARG A 337 -26.66 21.83 18.00
N ASN A 338 -27.12 21.83 19.26
CA ASN A 338 -28.55 21.95 19.57
C ASN A 338 -28.98 23.43 19.53
N GLU A 339 -30.29 23.69 19.51
CA GLU A 339 -30.86 25.05 19.62
C GLU A 339 -30.25 25.82 20.81
N GLY A 340 -29.37 26.78 20.52
CA GLY A 340 -28.55 27.45 21.53
C GLY A 340 -27.32 28.15 20.95
N PRO A 341 -26.44 28.70 21.83
CA PRO A 341 -25.27 29.49 21.44
C PRO A 341 -24.01 28.65 21.18
N TYR A 342 -24.10 27.32 21.22
CA TYR A 342 -22.99 26.42 20.96
C TYR A 342 -22.79 26.24 19.45
N GLY A 343 -21.56 25.92 19.02
CA GLY A 343 -21.28 25.49 17.64
C GLY A 343 -20.89 24.02 17.57
N GLY A 344 -20.50 23.58 16.39
CA GLY A 344 -20.07 22.21 16.11
C GLY A 344 -18.64 21.89 16.54
N ALA A 345 -18.31 20.62 16.42
CA ALA A 345 -16.97 20.07 16.63
C ALA A 345 -16.45 19.42 15.34
N ALA A 346 -15.15 19.13 15.29
CA ALA A 346 -14.54 18.53 14.12
C ALA A 346 -14.97 17.07 13.91
N GLY A 347 -14.94 16.60 12.67
CA GLY A 347 -15.03 15.16 12.37
C GLY A 347 -13.89 14.41 13.05
N ILE A 348 -12.65 14.86 12.80
CA ILE A 348 -11.44 14.37 13.45
C ILE A 348 -10.70 15.55 14.08
N GLY A 349 -10.53 15.56 15.41
CA GLY A 349 -9.77 16.58 16.13
C GLY A 349 -10.50 17.18 17.35
N GLY A 350 -10.62 18.50 17.38
CA GLY A 350 -11.10 19.26 18.53
C GLY A 350 -12.61 19.32 18.69
N GLY A 351 -13.08 19.29 19.94
CA GLY A 351 -14.44 19.71 20.29
C GLY A 351 -14.62 21.23 20.17
N TYR A 352 -15.87 21.71 20.29
CA TYR A 352 -16.14 23.15 20.41
C TYR A 352 -15.33 23.78 21.55
N ARG A 353 -14.68 24.92 21.31
CA ARG A 353 -13.77 25.61 22.26
C ARG A 353 -12.61 24.75 22.78
N ALA A 354 -12.05 23.87 21.95
CA ALA A 354 -10.84 23.13 22.28
C ALA A 354 -9.71 24.08 22.72
N SER A 355 -9.23 23.93 23.96
CA SER A 355 -8.29 24.87 24.59
C SER A 355 -6.83 24.40 24.60
N GLY A 356 -6.58 23.11 24.35
CA GLY A 356 -5.24 22.54 24.20
C GLY A 356 -4.89 22.23 22.75
N SER A 357 -3.65 21.79 22.49
CA SER A 357 -3.18 21.47 21.15
C SER A 357 -3.93 20.28 20.54
N THR A 358 -4.58 20.53 19.41
CA THR A 358 -5.18 19.50 18.55
C THR A 358 -4.12 19.08 17.55
N SER A 359 -3.92 17.76 17.37
CA SER A 359 -3.04 17.25 16.32
C SER A 359 -3.56 15.97 15.68
N VAL A 360 -3.56 15.97 14.34
CA VAL A 360 -4.05 14.88 13.50
C VAL A 360 -2.98 14.53 12.47
N VAL A 361 -2.68 13.24 12.32
CA VAL A 361 -1.76 12.70 11.31
C VAL A 361 -2.50 11.65 10.50
N ILE A 362 -2.51 11.78 9.18
CA ILE A 362 -3.11 10.81 8.26
C ILE A 362 -2.05 10.37 7.25
N SER A 363 -1.70 9.08 7.29
CA SER A 363 -0.75 8.46 6.35
C SER A 363 -1.39 7.43 5.43
N GLY A 364 -2.65 7.04 5.68
CA GLY A 364 -3.31 6.02 4.85
C GLY A 364 -4.76 5.79 5.23
N GLY A 365 -5.38 4.86 4.49
CA GLY A 365 -6.79 4.54 4.61
C GLY A 365 -7.71 5.46 3.79
N GLU A 366 -9.01 5.17 3.86
CA GLU A 366 -10.11 6.01 3.38
C GLU A 366 -10.62 6.82 4.57
N VAL A 367 -10.69 8.15 4.44
CA VAL A 367 -11.10 9.05 5.52
C VAL A 367 -12.22 9.96 5.03
N ASP A 368 -13.43 9.73 5.52
CA ASP A 368 -14.56 10.65 5.41
C ASP A 368 -14.75 11.36 6.75
N ALA A 369 -14.36 12.64 6.79
CA ALA A 369 -14.35 13.46 7.98
C ALA A 369 -15.24 14.68 7.78
N THR A 370 -16.37 14.72 8.49
CA THR A 370 -17.39 15.77 8.38
C THR A 370 -17.49 16.56 9.68
N GLY A 371 -17.29 17.88 9.61
CA GLY A 371 -17.44 18.80 10.73
C GLY A 371 -18.90 19.13 11.01
N GLY A 372 -19.23 19.39 12.27
CA GLY A 372 -20.49 20.06 12.60
C GLY A 372 -20.43 21.57 12.29
N LEU A 373 -21.57 22.26 12.36
CA LEU A 373 -21.70 23.72 12.15
C LEU A 373 -20.49 24.53 12.64
N TYR A 374 -19.92 25.35 11.77
CA TYR A 374 -18.75 26.20 12.01
C TYR A 374 -17.41 25.47 12.30
N ALA A 375 -17.33 24.15 12.18
CA ALA A 375 -16.11 23.35 12.43
C ALA A 375 -15.55 22.68 11.16
N ALA A 376 -14.25 22.39 11.18
CA ALA A 376 -13.59 21.67 10.10
C ALA A 376 -13.97 20.18 10.09
N GLY A 377 -13.88 19.53 8.93
CA GLY A 377 -13.90 18.07 8.84
C GLY A 377 -12.73 17.46 9.59
N ILE A 378 -11.52 17.99 9.34
CA ILE A 378 -10.27 17.59 9.98
C ILE A 378 -9.64 18.81 10.66
N GLY A 379 -9.46 18.77 11.98
CA GLY A 379 -8.79 19.81 12.76
C GLY A 379 -9.62 20.41 13.88
N GLY A 380 -9.88 21.72 13.82
CA GLY A 380 -10.47 22.51 14.89
C GLY A 380 -12.00 22.48 14.95
N GLY A 381 -12.54 22.41 16.16
CA GLY A 381 -13.95 22.75 16.44
C GLY A 381 -14.18 24.27 16.44
N TYR A 382 -15.44 24.70 16.46
CA TYR A 382 -15.81 26.11 16.52
C TYR A 382 -15.20 26.82 17.76
N GLU A 383 -14.71 28.05 17.62
CA GLU A 383 -14.02 28.82 18.67
C GLU A 383 -12.84 28.11 19.36
N THR A 384 -12.13 27.21 18.65
CA THR A 384 -10.87 26.61 19.15
C THR A 384 -9.88 27.70 19.59
N ALA A 385 -9.19 27.49 20.71
CA ALA A 385 -8.19 28.41 21.26
C ALA A 385 -6.80 27.80 21.41
N GLY A 386 -6.70 26.47 21.36
CA GLY A 386 -5.40 25.78 21.25
C GLY A 386 -4.78 25.91 19.87
N SER A 387 -3.54 25.41 19.72
CA SER A 387 -2.95 25.19 18.39
C SER A 387 -3.65 24.04 17.67
N VAL A 388 -3.68 24.08 16.35
CA VAL A 388 -4.16 23.00 15.48
C VAL A 388 -3.02 22.65 14.54
N GLY A 389 -2.56 21.40 14.55
CA GLY A 389 -1.54 20.87 13.65
C GLY A 389 -2.08 19.68 12.87
N ILE A 390 -1.95 19.69 11.56
CA ILE A 390 -2.47 18.63 10.69
C ILE A 390 -1.38 18.20 9.71
N GLU A 391 -1.08 16.91 9.66
CA GLU A 391 -0.15 16.32 8.71
C GLU A 391 -0.89 15.26 7.88
N ILE A 392 -0.86 15.42 6.55
CA ILE A 392 -1.44 14.45 5.60
C ILE A 392 -0.32 14.00 4.67
N SER A 393 0.16 12.77 4.85
CA SER A 393 1.12 12.13 3.95
C SER A 393 0.48 11.16 2.97
N GLY A 394 -0.78 10.80 3.14
CA GLY A 394 -1.40 9.72 2.39
C GLY A 394 -2.90 9.55 2.61
N GLY A 395 -3.45 8.52 1.97
CA GLY A 395 -4.86 8.13 2.07
C GLY A 395 -5.77 8.72 0.99
N GLN A 396 -7.03 8.30 1.04
CA GLN A 396 -8.14 8.81 0.24
C GLN A 396 -8.98 9.72 1.13
N ILE A 397 -8.88 11.04 0.94
CA ILE A 397 -9.37 12.04 1.88
C ILE A 397 -10.63 12.72 1.35
N THR A 398 -11.73 12.55 2.07
CA THR A 398 -12.97 13.31 1.93
C THR A 398 -13.13 14.17 3.18
N ALA A 399 -12.82 15.47 3.05
CA ALA A 399 -13.02 16.42 4.13
C ALA A 399 -14.23 17.31 3.83
N ASN A 400 -15.24 17.26 4.70
CA ASN A 400 -16.43 18.10 4.61
C ASN A 400 -16.41 19.13 5.74
N ALA A 401 -16.35 20.40 5.38
CA ALA A 401 -16.58 21.51 6.31
C ALA A 401 -18.04 21.48 6.81
N GLY A 402 -18.26 21.84 8.07
CA GLY A 402 -19.62 22.07 8.57
C GLY A 402 -20.30 23.26 7.90
N GLU A 403 -21.62 23.39 8.09
CA GLU A 403 -22.36 24.60 7.66
C GLU A 403 -21.68 25.86 8.22
N ASP A 404 -21.52 26.90 7.39
CA ASP A 404 -20.85 28.17 7.72
C ASP A 404 -19.41 28.05 8.30
N ALA A 405 -18.71 26.93 8.09
CA ALA A 405 -17.30 26.78 8.51
C ALA A 405 -16.31 27.39 7.50
N ASP A 406 -15.18 27.91 7.99
CA ASP A 406 -14.15 28.57 7.16
C ASP A 406 -13.33 27.58 6.31
N ALA A 407 -13.13 26.34 6.76
CA ALA A 407 -12.27 25.36 6.12
C ALA A 407 -12.75 23.92 6.32
N ALA A 408 -12.48 23.03 5.35
CA ALA A 408 -12.71 21.60 5.48
C ALA A 408 -11.58 20.88 6.25
N ILE A 409 -10.34 21.38 6.09
CA ILE A 409 -9.15 20.93 6.80
C ILE A 409 -8.50 22.18 7.41
N GLY A 410 -8.26 22.18 8.72
CA GLY A 410 -7.69 23.34 9.43
C GLY A 410 -8.52 23.74 10.64
N ASP A 411 -8.80 25.03 10.79
CA ASP A 411 -9.55 25.58 11.92
C ASP A 411 -11.07 25.56 11.73
N GLY A 412 -11.80 25.57 12.85
CA GLY A 412 -13.18 26.03 12.88
C GLY A 412 -13.25 27.56 12.97
N LEU A 413 -14.39 28.13 12.59
CA LEU A 413 -14.68 29.57 12.62
C LEU A 413 -14.40 30.17 14.01
N ASN A 414 -13.99 31.45 14.03
CA ASN A 414 -13.62 32.18 15.24
C ASN A 414 -12.47 31.54 16.03
N LYS A 415 -11.51 30.90 15.33
CA LYS A 415 -10.21 30.50 15.88
C LYS A 415 -9.57 31.63 16.69
N GLN A 416 -9.10 31.30 17.88
CA GLN A 416 -8.33 32.20 18.74
C GLN A 416 -6.85 31.82 18.69
N GLY A 417 -5.96 32.81 18.71
CA GLY A 417 -4.52 32.60 18.56
C GLY A 417 -4.09 32.43 17.09
N ASP A 418 -2.96 31.77 16.88
CA ASP A 418 -2.39 31.56 15.55
C ASP A 418 -3.25 30.56 14.73
N PRO A 419 -3.32 30.69 13.39
CA PRO A 419 -4.02 29.74 12.52
C PRO A 419 -3.46 28.30 12.59
N ALA A 420 -4.23 27.34 12.08
CA ALA A 420 -3.82 25.96 11.92
C ALA A 420 -2.55 25.83 11.06
N GLU A 421 -1.62 25.01 11.52
CA GLU A 421 -0.47 24.55 10.75
C GLU A 421 -0.89 23.28 10.00
N VAL A 422 -1.04 23.36 8.68
CA VAL A 422 -1.43 22.23 7.84
C VAL A 422 -0.30 21.91 6.86
N SER A 423 0.17 20.67 6.89
CA SER A 423 1.20 20.14 5.99
C SER A 423 0.63 18.99 5.18
N ILE A 424 0.53 19.17 3.86
CA ILE A 424 0.06 18.15 2.93
C ILE A 424 1.22 17.76 2.01
N ILE A 425 1.64 16.50 2.09
CA ILE A 425 2.78 15.93 1.36
C ILE A 425 2.42 14.71 0.50
N GLY A 426 1.17 14.25 0.55
CA GLY A 426 0.67 13.13 -0.24
C GLY A 426 -0.83 12.89 -0.07
N GLY A 427 -1.35 11.84 -0.71
CA GLY A 427 -2.77 11.46 -0.71
C GLY A 427 -3.55 11.90 -1.95
N VAL A 428 -4.82 11.45 -2.02
CA VAL A 428 -5.82 11.87 -3.02
C VAL A 428 -7.06 12.44 -2.33
N PHE A 429 -7.70 13.42 -2.95
CA PHE A 429 -8.65 14.31 -2.29
C PHE A 429 -9.97 14.40 -3.06
N ALA A 430 -11.08 14.22 -2.37
CA ALA A 430 -12.45 14.38 -2.87
C ALA A 430 -12.84 15.88 -2.91
N ASP A 431 -11.94 16.72 -3.39
CA ASP A 431 -12.13 18.15 -3.54
C ASP A 431 -12.62 18.47 -4.95
N GLY A 432 -13.89 18.87 -5.05
CA GLY A 432 -14.54 19.29 -6.30
C GLY A 432 -14.52 20.79 -6.55
N THR A 433 -13.68 21.58 -5.87
CA THR A 433 -13.66 23.04 -6.04
C THR A 433 -13.00 23.52 -7.33
N SER A 434 -12.19 22.68 -8.01
CA SER A 434 -11.64 23.00 -9.33
C SER A 434 -12.50 22.45 -10.46
N ASP A 435 -12.93 23.32 -11.39
CA ASP A 435 -13.58 22.95 -12.66
C ASP A 435 -12.65 22.13 -13.58
N ASP A 436 -11.34 22.29 -13.43
CA ASP A 436 -10.30 21.55 -14.17
C ASP A 436 -9.23 21.03 -13.19
N PRO A 437 -9.24 19.74 -12.84
CA PRO A 437 -8.24 19.12 -11.97
C PRO A 437 -6.79 19.29 -12.44
N SER A 438 -6.55 19.49 -13.74
CA SER A 438 -5.18 19.65 -14.28
C SER A 438 -4.59 21.05 -14.04
N LEU A 439 -5.40 22.00 -13.59
CA LEU A 439 -4.99 23.39 -13.29
C LEU A 439 -5.05 23.73 -11.79
N ALA A 440 -5.42 22.77 -10.95
CA ALA A 440 -5.49 22.96 -9.50
C ALA A 440 -4.09 23.13 -8.88
N THR A 441 -3.94 24.12 -8.00
CA THR A 441 -2.71 24.37 -7.23
C THR A 441 -2.86 24.15 -5.73
N GLU A 442 -4.09 23.88 -5.28
CA GLU A 442 -4.50 23.76 -3.89
C GLU A 442 -5.50 22.59 -3.77
N VAL A 443 -5.61 22.01 -2.56
CA VAL A 443 -6.67 21.05 -2.19
C VAL A 443 -7.40 21.58 -0.97
N TYR A 444 -8.73 21.63 -1.02
CA TYR A 444 -9.60 22.27 -0.03
C TYR A 444 -9.21 23.72 0.30
N GLY A 445 -8.67 24.46 -0.68
CA GLY A 445 -8.15 25.83 -0.52
C GLY A 445 -6.82 25.93 0.23
N LEU A 446 -6.07 24.82 0.32
CA LEU A 446 -4.75 24.74 0.94
C LEU A 446 -3.69 24.41 -0.10
N ALA A 447 -2.64 25.23 -0.17
CA ALA A 447 -1.43 24.88 -0.89
C ALA A 447 -0.73 23.68 -0.20
N PRO A 448 -0.14 22.74 -0.95
CA PRO A 448 0.66 21.67 -0.39
C PRO A 448 1.96 22.21 0.22
N ALA A 449 2.68 21.38 0.98
CA ALA A 449 3.94 21.78 1.61
C ALA A 449 5.03 22.13 0.58
N GLU A 450 6.08 22.85 1.01
CA GLU A 450 7.19 23.23 0.14
C GLU A 450 7.85 22.01 -0.53
N GLY A 451 7.95 22.04 -1.86
CA GLY A 451 8.48 20.94 -2.67
C GLY A 451 7.43 19.93 -3.18
N TYR A 452 6.15 20.14 -2.85
CA TYR A 452 5.02 19.33 -3.34
C TYR A 452 4.09 20.16 -4.23
N VAL A 453 3.32 19.48 -5.07
CA VAL A 453 2.41 20.04 -6.06
C VAL A 453 1.08 19.29 -6.05
N VAL A 454 0.00 19.99 -6.43
CA VAL A 454 -1.30 19.38 -6.74
C VAL A 454 -1.32 19.00 -8.22
N TYR A 455 -1.93 17.86 -8.54
CA TYR A 455 -2.14 17.38 -9.90
C TYR A 455 -3.46 16.61 -10.02
N ALA A 456 -3.96 16.46 -11.24
CA ALA A 456 -5.13 15.64 -11.52
C ALA A 456 -4.82 14.15 -11.21
N ASN A 457 -5.71 13.48 -10.49
CA ASN A 457 -5.58 12.04 -10.24
C ASN A 457 -5.75 11.27 -11.56
N ASP A 458 -4.71 10.53 -11.96
CA ASP A 458 -4.64 9.74 -13.20
C ASP A 458 -5.10 8.28 -13.04
N ASP A 459 -5.36 7.84 -11.80
CA ASP A 459 -5.94 6.52 -11.52
C ASP A 459 -7.43 6.47 -11.92
N GLU A 460 -7.72 5.81 -13.05
CA GLU A 460 -9.07 5.58 -13.58
C GLU A 460 -10.05 4.91 -12.59
N SER A 461 -9.54 4.23 -11.55
CA SER A 461 -10.40 3.58 -10.55
C SER A 461 -10.87 4.51 -9.43
N SER A 462 -10.13 5.60 -9.16
CA SER A 462 -10.40 6.51 -8.04
C SER A 462 -10.66 7.97 -8.45
N ASN A 463 -10.23 8.39 -9.63
CA ASN A 463 -10.30 9.80 -10.07
C ASN A 463 -11.72 10.40 -10.15
N GLY A 464 -12.76 9.56 -10.31
CA GLY A 464 -14.16 10.00 -10.29
C GLY A 464 -14.68 10.38 -8.90
N ALA A 465 -14.04 9.89 -7.83
CA ALA A 465 -14.36 10.24 -6.44
C ALA A 465 -13.31 11.18 -5.83
N TYR A 466 -12.04 11.01 -6.21
CA TYR A 466 -10.89 11.77 -5.73
C TYR A 466 -10.17 12.41 -6.94
N PRO A 467 -10.67 13.53 -7.50
CA PRO A 467 -10.13 14.12 -8.73
C PRO A 467 -8.74 14.76 -8.57
N LEU A 468 -8.33 15.11 -7.35
CA LEU A 468 -7.05 15.75 -7.05
C LEU A 468 -6.11 14.83 -6.27
N ALA A 469 -4.81 14.98 -6.51
CA ALA A 469 -3.73 14.28 -5.82
C ALA A 469 -2.63 15.27 -5.42
N VAL A 470 -1.89 14.97 -4.33
CA VAL A 470 -0.69 15.71 -3.93
C VAL A 470 0.54 14.82 -3.99
N GLY A 471 1.66 15.36 -4.47
CA GLY A 471 2.92 14.64 -4.63
C GLY A 471 4.08 15.55 -5.01
N ARG A 472 5.27 14.99 -5.28
CA ARG A 472 6.42 15.76 -5.80
C ARG A 472 6.49 15.73 -7.31
N ASP A 473 6.95 16.82 -7.93
CA ASP A 473 7.25 16.87 -9.37
C ASP A 473 8.59 16.17 -9.68
N PRO A 474 8.61 15.05 -10.44
CA PRO A 474 9.85 14.36 -10.77
C PRO A 474 10.61 15.10 -11.89
N VAL A 475 11.89 15.44 -11.65
CA VAL A 475 12.63 16.33 -12.57
C VAL A 475 13.07 15.57 -13.83
N LEU A 476 12.24 15.62 -14.88
CA LEU A 476 12.59 15.09 -16.20
C LEU A 476 13.68 15.94 -16.89
N SER A 477 14.70 15.27 -17.41
CA SER A 477 15.83 15.84 -18.15
C SER A 477 15.96 15.21 -19.53
N LEU A 478 16.14 16.03 -20.56
CA LEU A 478 16.43 15.60 -21.93
C LEU A 478 17.92 15.77 -22.21
N LYS A 479 18.55 14.83 -22.90
CA LYS A 479 19.91 15.01 -23.45
C LYS A 479 19.84 15.81 -24.75
N ASP A 480 20.91 16.52 -25.13
CA ASP A 480 20.91 17.30 -26.38
C ASP A 480 21.02 16.41 -27.63
N SER A 481 21.92 15.41 -27.59
CA SER A 481 22.18 14.54 -28.73
C SER A 481 22.74 13.15 -28.37
N VAL A 482 22.71 12.26 -29.36
CA VAL A 482 23.44 10.97 -29.36
C VAL A 482 23.99 10.69 -30.76
N VAL A 483 25.18 10.09 -30.86
CA VAL A 483 25.73 9.64 -32.15
C VAL A 483 25.11 8.31 -32.56
N TYR A 484 24.68 8.21 -33.83
CA TYR A 484 24.10 6.98 -34.38
C TYR A 484 24.98 5.73 -34.16
N SER A 485 24.34 4.64 -33.73
CA SER A 485 24.99 3.43 -33.22
C SER A 485 24.63 2.14 -33.98
N GLY A 486 23.75 2.19 -34.98
CA GLY A 486 23.28 1.01 -35.73
C GLY A 486 22.10 0.27 -35.05
N SER A 487 21.52 0.85 -34.01
CA SER A 487 20.37 0.34 -33.26
C SER A 487 19.44 1.49 -32.86
N ALA A 488 18.21 1.17 -32.44
CA ALA A 488 17.33 2.15 -31.80
C ALA A 488 17.99 2.73 -30.54
N VAL A 489 17.84 4.04 -30.34
CA VAL A 489 18.41 4.75 -29.17
C VAL A 489 17.69 4.27 -27.90
N SER A 490 18.39 4.03 -26.79
CA SER A 490 17.71 3.62 -25.55
C SER A 490 16.95 4.81 -24.94
N VAL A 491 15.89 4.57 -24.17
CA VAL A 491 15.17 5.65 -23.47
C VAL A 491 16.12 6.44 -22.57
N SER A 492 17.00 5.74 -21.84
CA SER A 492 18.06 6.32 -21.00
C SER A 492 19.14 7.11 -21.76
N ASP A 493 19.19 7.01 -23.10
CA ASP A 493 20.05 7.83 -23.96
C ASP A 493 19.35 9.10 -24.46
N VAL A 494 18.03 9.20 -24.31
CA VAL A 494 17.23 10.38 -24.70
C VAL A 494 16.83 11.19 -23.47
N ALA A 495 16.25 10.54 -22.47
CA ALA A 495 15.67 11.18 -21.29
C ALA A 495 16.05 10.45 -20.00
N SER A 496 16.03 11.18 -18.89
CA SER A 496 16.14 10.65 -17.53
C SER A 496 15.21 11.40 -16.58
N VAL A 497 14.93 10.79 -15.43
CA VAL A 497 14.32 11.47 -14.27
C VAL A 497 15.42 11.73 -13.23
N SER A 498 15.13 12.50 -12.18
CA SER A 498 16.05 12.71 -11.05
C SER A 498 16.34 11.41 -10.30
N ASP A 499 17.53 11.33 -9.69
CA ASP A 499 18.03 10.11 -9.04
C ASP A 499 17.14 9.62 -7.88
N ASP A 500 16.40 10.52 -7.22
CA ASP A 500 15.45 10.19 -6.16
C ASP A 500 14.19 9.53 -6.70
N ALA A 501 13.53 10.14 -7.69
CA ALA A 501 12.39 9.54 -8.39
C ALA A 501 12.77 8.21 -9.07
N ALA A 502 13.96 8.11 -9.66
CA ALA A 502 14.47 6.87 -10.23
C ALA A 502 14.68 5.77 -9.17
N ALA A 503 15.14 6.14 -7.97
CA ALA A 503 15.31 5.21 -6.86
C ALA A 503 13.98 4.70 -6.28
N ASP A 504 12.94 5.55 -6.31
CA ASP A 504 11.57 5.17 -5.92
C ASP A 504 10.81 4.40 -7.01
N GLY A 505 11.39 4.21 -8.20
CA GLY A 505 10.83 3.40 -9.28
C GLY A 505 10.01 4.16 -10.32
N VAL A 506 10.12 5.50 -10.39
CA VAL A 506 9.47 6.31 -11.43
C VAL A 506 10.11 6.02 -12.79
N GLU A 507 9.36 5.40 -13.70
CA GLU A 507 9.79 5.15 -15.08
C GLU A 507 9.46 6.35 -16.00
N VAL A 508 10.38 6.64 -16.94
CA VAL A 508 10.18 7.65 -17.99
C VAL A 508 9.77 6.96 -19.28
N SER A 509 8.62 7.35 -19.82
CA SER A 509 8.19 7.03 -21.17
C SER A 509 8.56 8.15 -22.14
N VAL A 510 8.77 7.82 -23.41
CA VAL A 510 9.17 8.78 -24.45
C VAL A 510 8.37 8.51 -25.72
N ARG A 511 8.00 9.59 -26.41
CA ARG A 511 7.47 9.59 -27.79
C ARG A 511 8.09 10.73 -28.58
N TYR A 512 8.21 10.58 -29.89
CA TYR A 512 8.92 11.53 -30.76
C TYR A 512 8.19 11.81 -32.08
N ARG A 513 8.57 12.90 -32.74
CA ARG A 513 8.24 13.19 -34.14
C ARG A 513 9.38 13.95 -34.84
N PRO A 514 9.64 13.77 -36.14
CA PRO A 514 10.69 14.51 -36.84
C PRO A 514 10.31 15.99 -37.00
N VAL A 515 11.26 16.90 -36.83
CA VAL A 515 10.99 18.35 -36.97
C VAL A 515 10.76 18.75 -38.44
N ASP A 516 11.42 18.06 -39.38
CA ASP A 516 11.42 18.41 -40.80
C ASP A 516 10.42 17.59 -41.66
N ALA A 517 9.46 16.89 -41.04
CA ALA A 517 8.48 16.05 -41.74
C ALA A 517 7.07 16.66 -41.74
N ASP A 518 6.35 16.52 -42.86
CA ASP A 518 4.97 17.03 -43.06
C ASP A 518 3.88 16.26 -42.25
N GLY A 519 4.15 15.89 -41.00
CA GLY A 519 3.25 15.08 -40.18
C GLY A 519 3.34 15.34 -38.68
N ASP A 520 2.22 15.75 -38.08
CA ASP A 520 2.12 16.07 -36.65
C ASP A 520 2.12 14.86 -35.70
N ALA A 521 2.06 13.63 -36.23
CA ALA A 521 1.82 12.42 -35.46
C ALA A 521 3.02 11.99 -34.59
N TRP A 522 2.77 11.83 -33.29
CA TRP A 522 3.72 11.25 -32.34
C TRP A 522 3.90 9.74 -32.58
N THR A 523 5.13 9.27 -32.44
CA THR A 523 5.52 7.85 -32.47
C THR A 523 6.10 7.46 -31.13
N ASP A 524 5.56 6.40 -30.51
CA ASP A 524 6.03 5.94 -29.21
C ASP A 524 7.43 5.32 -29.27
N GLY A 525 8.20 5.48 -28.19
CA GLY A 525 9.60 5.08 -28.10
C GLY A 525 10.56 6.18 -28.55
N THR A 526 11.64 5.79 -29.22
CA THR A 526 12.80 6.64 -29.52
C THR A 526 13.12 6.65 -31.02
N PRO A 527 13.73 7.74 -31.54
CA PRO A 527 14.18 7.79 -32.93
C PRO A 527 15.34 6.82 -33.19
N SER A 528 15.35 6.22 -34.38
CA SER A 528 16.39 5.26 -34.80
C SER A 528 17.26 5.73 -35.98
N ALA A 529 16.96 6.87 -36.59
CA ALA A 529 17.71 7.43 -37.73
C ALA A 529 18.33 8.79 -37.36
N ALA A 530 19.39 9.19 -38.05
CA ALA A 530 19.99 10.52 -37.83
C ALA A 530 19.03 11.63 -38.29
N GLY A 531 18.90 12.68 -37.48
CA GLY A 531 17.93 13.75 -37.69
C GLY A 531 17.64 14.54 -36.43
N VAL A 532 16.84 15.60 -36.58
CA VAL A 532 16.34 16.44 -35.48
C VAL A 532 14.89 16.05 -35.19
N TYR A 533 14.61 15.78 -33.92
CA TYR A 533 13.31 15.30 -33.46
C TYR A 533 12.77 16.20 -32.36
N GLU A 534 11.47 16.46 -32.38
CA GLU A 534 10.76 16.89 -31.19
C GLU A 534 10.44 15.65 -30.37
N VAL A 535 10.79 15.68 -29.09
CA VAL A 535 10.66 14.56 -28.15
C VAL A 535 9.83 15.02 -26.98
N GLN A 536 8.82 14.22 -26.65
CA GLN A 536 8.03 14.35 -25.44
C GLN A 536 8.37 13.19 -24.50
N MET A 537 8.74 13.55 -23.27
CA MET A 537 9.03 12.64 -22.17
C MET A 537 7.93 12.81 -21.11
N SER A 538 7.45 11.68 -20.59
CA SER A 538 6.35 11.62 -19.63
C SER A 538 6.65 10.60 -18.54
N ALA A 539 6.49 11.01 -17.29
CA ALA A 539 6.37 10.12 -16.14
C ALA A 539 4.89 10.12 -15.69
N GLY A 540 4.33 8.95 -15.40
CA GLY A 540 3.02 8.83 -14.75
C GLY A 540 3.12 9.06 -13.25
N SER A 541 1.99 9.11 -12.55
CA SER A 541 2.05 9.11 -11.08
C SER A 541 2.56 7.77 -10.55
N ALA A 542 3.21 7.81 -9.38
CA ALA A 542 3.74 6.61 -8.72
C ALA A 542 3.73 6.79 -7.19
N GLU A 543 3.47 5.70 -6.46
CA GLU A 543 3.66 5.69 -5.00
C GLU A 543 5.14 5.44 -4.66
N TYR A 544 5.63 6.07 -3.59
CA TYR A 544 7.02 5.89 -3.15
C TYR A 544 7.26 4.45 -2.67
N ALA A 545 8.12 3.71 -3.35
CA ALA A 545 8.41 2.30 -3.02
C ALA A 545 9.01 2.05 -1.63
N ALA A 546 9.54 3.09 -0.97
CA ALA A 546 10.14 3.03 0.37
C ALA A 546 9.75 4.22 1.29
N GLY A 547 8.76 5.03 0.89
CA GLY A 547 8.33 6.21 1.65
C GLY A 547 7.44 5.87 2.85
N ALA A 548 7.32 6.80 3.80
CA ALA A 548 6.24 6.74 4.78
C ALA A 548 4.89 6.77 4.06
N ASP A 549 3.92 6.01 4.59
CA ASP A 549 2.72 5.62 3.85
C ASP A 549 2.07 6.81 3.09
N GLY A 550 1.87 6.61 1.79
CA GLY A 550 1.11 7.49 0.89
C GLY A 550 1.82 8.64 0.17
N ALA A 551 3.14 8.83 0.36
CA ALA A 551 3.89 9.78 -0.47
C ALA A 551 3.81 9.38 -1.96
N ARG A 552 3.65 10.38 -2.86
CA ARG A 552 3.44 10.16 -4.31
C ARG A 552 4.28 11.08 -5.19
N TRP A 553 4.67 10.58 -6.35
CA TRP A 553 5.22 11.34 -7.47
C TRP A 553 4.09 11.79 -8.39
N ALA A 554 4.13 13.05 -8.82
CA ALA A 554 3.17 13.65 -9.73
C ALA A 554 3.41 13.20 -11.18
N ALA A 555 2.33 13.03 -11.94
CA ALA A 555 2.42 12.82 -13.37
C ALA A 555 2.90 14.12 -14.05
N VAL A 556 3.97 14.04 -14.85
CA VAL A 556 4.55 15.20 -15.53
C VAL A 556 4.92 14.87 -16.97
N THR A 557 4.75 15.84 -17.86
CA THR A 557 5.11 15.72 -19.28
C THR A 557 5.89 16.96 -19.72
N ARG A 558 7.04 16.75 -20.37
CA ARG A 558 7.89 17.82 -20.91
C ARG A 558 8.25 17.52 -22.36
N THR A 559 8.33 18.56 -23.18
CA THR A 559 8.67 18.46 -24.60
C THR A 559 9.94 19.27 -24.88
N GLY A 560 10.82 18.77 -25.75
CA GLY A 560 12.06 19.41 -26.14
C GLY A 560 12.59 18.89 -27.47
N THR A 561 13.77 19.36 -27.88
CA THR A 561 14.43 18.95 -29.14
C THR A 561 15.58 18.00 -28.85
N PHE A 562 15.68 16.91 -29.60
CA PHE A 562 16.73 15.91 -29.51
C PHE A 562 17.35 15.64 -30.88
N THR A 563 18.68 15.54 -30.94
CA THR A 563 19.39 15.27 -32.21
C THR A 563 20.05 13.89 -32.21
N VAL A 564 19.70 13.05 -33.18
CA VAL A 564 20.52 11.87 -33.50
C VAL A 564 21.58 12.31 -34.51
N GLU A 565 22.81 12.46 -34.07
CA GLU A 565 23.94 12.88 -34.89
C GLU A 565 24.36 11.79 -35.87
N ARG A 566 24.75 12.21 -37.08
CA ARG A 566 25.33 11.31 -38.08
C ARG A 566 26.65 10.75 -37.57
N ARG A 567 26.86 9.45 -37.76
CA ARG A 567 28.12 8.79 -37.41
C ARG A 567 29.19 9.05 -38.49
N SER A 568 30.39 9.45 -38.10
CA SER A 568 31.50 9.61 -39.04
C SER A 568 31.87 8.28 -39.70
N LEU A 569 31.95 8.26 -41.03
CA LEU A 569 32.38 7.11 -41.84
C LEU A 569 33.51 7.54 -42.75
N THR A 570 34.69 6.93 -42.65
CA THR A 570 35.82 7.22 -43.53
C THR A 570 35.88 6.20 -44.66
N VAL A 571 35.87 6.67 -45.91
CA VAL A 571 36.06 5.86 -47.11
C VAL A 571 37.41 6.23 -47.73
N THR A 572 38.39 5.35 -47.60
CA THR A 572 39.75 5.54 -48.13
C THR A 572 39.91 4.71 -49.39
N ALA A 573 40.30 5.31 -50.51
CA ALA A 573 40.69 4.52 -51.71
C ALA A 573 42.01 3.80 -51.46
N ASP A 574 42.08 2.52 -51.83
CA ASP A 574 43.26 1.71 -51.59
C ASP A 574 44.40 2.07 -52.56
N ASP A 575 45.65 1.97 -52.10
CA ASP A 575 46.83 2.13 -52.95
C ASP A 575 46.96 0.94 -53.92
N ILE A 576 47.10 1.22 -55.22
CA ILE A 576 47.06 0.19 -56.28
C ILE A 576 48.31 0.27 -57.15
N GLY A 577 48.99 -0.86 -57.35
CA GLY A 577 50.11 -0.99 -58.29
C GLY A 577 49.67 -1.55 -59.64
N VAL A 578 50.00 -0.85 -60.73
CA VAL A 578 49.82 -1.35 -62.12
C VAL A 578 51.16 -1.34 -62.87
N VAL A 579 51.27 -2.16 -63.92
CA VAL A 579 52.41 -2.08 -64.85
C VAL A 579 52.13 -1.11 -66.00
N TYR A 580 53.18 -0.48 -66.53
CA TYR A 580 53.05 0.47 -67.63
C TYR A 580 52.38 -0.16 -68.86
N GLY A 581 51.36 0.52 -69.40
CA GLY A 581 50.54 0.01 -70.50
C GLY A 581 49.36 -0.89 -70.11
N ALA A 582 49.13 -1.13 -68.81
CA ALA A 582 47.89 -1.75 -68.33
C ALA A 582 46.64 -0.89 -68.63
N ASP A 583 45.48 -1.54 -68.65
CA ASP A 583 44.18 -0.85 -68.62
C ASP A 583 43.93 -0.24 -67.23
N VAL A 584 42.96 0.68 -67.12
CA VAL A 584 42.59 1.30 -65.83
C VAL A 584 42.12 0.20 -64.86
N PRO A 585 42.70 0.09 -63.65
CA PRO A 585 42.35 -0.98 -62.71
C PRO A 585 40.95 -0.74 -62.12
N VAL A 586 40.37 -1.80 -61.56
CA VAL A 586 39.21 -1.67 -60.68
C VAL A 586 39.69 -1.09 -59.35
N TYR A 587 39.12 0.04 -58.94
CA TYR A 587 39.42 0.66 -57.65
C TYR A 587 38.67 -0.06 -56.52
N SER A 588 39.34 -0.19 -55.37
CA SER A 588 38.75 -0.66 -54.12
C SER A 588 38.91 0.41 -53.04
N VAL A 589 38.13 0.26 -51.96
CA VAL A 589 38.16 1.15 -50.80
C VAL A 589 38.17 0.35 -49.50
N THR A 590 38.93 0.85 -48.54
CA THR A 590 38.82 0.48 -47.13
C THR A 590 37.85 1.45 -46.44
N VAL A 591 36.84 0.92 -45.76
CA VAL A 591 35.80 1.72 -45.09
C VAL A 591 35.84 1.48 -43.58
N GLU A 592 35.98 2.55 -42.82
CA GLU A 592 36.08 2.55 -41.35
C GLU A 592 34.97 3.42 -40.73
N GLY A 593 34.47 3.01 -39.55
CA GLY A 593 33.49 3.79 -38.78
C GLY A 593 32.04 3.28 -38.81
N TRP A 594 31.76 2.15 -39.46
CA TRP A 594 30.43 1.52 -39.45
C TRP A 594 29.86 1.37 -38.02
N ALA A 595 28.55 1.53 -37.89
CA ALA A 595 27.82 1.33 -36.65
C ALA A 595 27.28 -0.11 -36.58
N GLY A 596 27.50 -0.80 -35.45
CA GLY A 596 27.03 -2.18 -35.27
C GLY A 596 27.40 -3.11 -36.42
N GLY A 597 26.39 -3.74 -37.03
CA GLY A 597 26.52 -4.63 -38.19
C GLY A 597 26.24 -3.97 -39.55
N ASP A 598 26.10 -2.65 -39.62
CA ASP A 598 25.68 -1.95 -40.85
C ASP A 598 26.64 -2.15 -42.03
N GLY A 599 27.92 -2.44 -41.77
CA GLY A 599 28.88 -2.75 -42.83
C GLY A 599 28.47 -3.95 -43.69
N ASP A 600 27.84 -4.96 -43.09
CA ASP A 600 27.39 -6.17 -43.79
C ASP A 600 26.13 -5.91 -44.65
N SER A 601 25.27 -4.97 -44.25
CA SER A 601 24.00 -4.66 -44.91
C SER A 601 24.08 -3.50 -45.90
N LEU A 602 24.87 -2.47 -45.61
CA LEU A 602 25.00 -1.24 -46.40
C LEU A 602 26.30 -1.17 -47.21
N GLY A 603 27.29 -2.03 -46.95
CA GLY A 603 28.58 -2.01 -47.64
C GLY A 603 28.49 -2.12 -49.16
N GLN A 604 27.62 -2.99 -49.70
CA GLN A 604 27.37 -3.08 -51.15
C GLN A 604 26.66 -1.84 -51.70
N THR A 605 25.72 -1.26 -50.94
CA THR A 605 25.01 -0.03 -51.31
C THR A 605 25.96 1.16 -51.40
N LEU A 606 26.92 1.26 -50.47
CA LEU A 606 27.99 2.25 -50.51
C LEU A 606 28.88 2.05 -51.74
N LEU A 607 29.41 0.85 -51.95
CA LEU A 607 30.30 0.55 -53.08
C LEU A 607 29.65 0.81 -54.45
N ALA A 608 28.36 0.49 -54.59
CA ALA A 608 27.60 0.71 -55.82
C ALA A 608 27.36 2.20 -56.13
N ALA A 609 27.46 3.09 -55.14
CA ALA A 609 27.25 4.53 -55.29
C ALA A 609 28.56 5.32 -55.49
N LEU A 610 29.73 4.67 -55.40
CA LEU A 610 31.02 5.34 -55.58
C LEU A 610 31.40 5.51 -57.05
N ALA A 611 31.94 6.68 -57.35
CA ALA A 611 32.78 6.95 -58.52
C ALA A 611 34.20 7.32 -58.05
N PHE A 612 35.17 7.14 -58.94
CA PHE A 612 36.57 7.45 -58.65
C PHE A 612 37.10 8.46 -59.66
N ASP A 613 37.76 9.49 -59.17
CA ASP A 613 38.51 10.45 -59.97
C ASP A 613 40.00 10.07 -59.95
N CYS A 614 40.58 9.80 -61.13
CA CYS A 614 41.98 9.44 -61.26
C CYS A 614 42.48 9.83 -62.65
N GLY A 615 43.61 10.55 -62.70
CA GLY A 615 44.24 10.99 -63.96
C GLY A 615 45.00 9.89 -64.74
N TYR A 616 44.93 8.63 -64.29
CA TYR A 616 45.57 7.50 -64.97
C TYR A 616 44.71 7.02 -66.16
N ALA A 617 45.35 6.90 -67.33
CA ALA A 617 44.81 6.25 -68.51
C ALA A 617 45.84 5.25 -69.05
N LYS A 618 45.41 4.34 -69.93
CA LYS A 618 46.32 3.38 -70.57
C LYS A 618 47.45 4.11 -71.31
N GLY A 619 48.69 3.92 -70.85
CA GLY A 619 49.89 4.57 -71.40
C GLY A 619 50.32 5.86 -70.70
N SER A 620 49.60 6.32 -69.66
CA SER A 620 50.03 7.44 -68.80
C SER A 620 51.42 7.20 -68.20
N PRO A 621 52.28 8.23 -68.09
CA PRO A 621 53.70 8.09 -67.72
C PRO A 621 53.92 7.53 -66.31
N VAL A 622 55.09 6.92 -66.08
CA VAL A 622 55.55 6.55 -64.74
C VAL A 622 55.91 7.81 -63.95
N THR A 623 55.21 8.07 -62.85
CA THR A 623 55.42 9.22 -61.96
C THR A 623 55.90 8.75 -60.59
N ALA A 624 56.90 9.43 -60.01
CA ALA A 624 57.42 9.08 -58.69
C ALA A 624 56.44 9.35 -57.53
N ALA A 625 55.42 10.20 -57.76
CA ALA A 625 54.34 10.48 -56.81
C ALA A 625 53.07 9.64 -57.08
N GLY A 626 53.05 8.80 -58.11
CA GLY A 626 51.84 8.08 -58.55
C GLY A 626 50.76 8.99 -59.16
N TYR A 627 49.54 8.48 -59.19
CA TYR A 627 48.30 9.16 -59.58
C TYR A 627 47.33 9.11 -58.39
N THR A 628 46.85 10.26 -57.95
CA THR A 628 45.84 10.32 -56.89
C THR A 628 44.54 9.66 -57.34
N VAL A 629 43.99 8.79 -56.51
CA VAL A 629 42.67 8.16 -56.67
C VAL A 629 41.73 8.76 -55.62
N THR A 630 40.83 9.63 -56.04
CA THR A 630 39.89 10.31 -55.13
C THR A 630 38.50 9.67 -55.25
N PRO A 631 37.97 9.00 -54.21
CA PRO A 631 36.60 8.52 -54.20
C PRO A 631 35.61 9.69 -54.06
N LYS A 632 34.44 9.57 -54.67
CA LYS A 632 33.32 10.51 -54.58
C LYS A 632 31.99 9.79 -54.81
N TRP A 633 30.88 10.42 -54.48
CA TRP A 633 29.56 9.95 -54.93
C TRP A 633 29.40 10.09 -56.45
N ALA A 634 28.82 9.08 -57.09
CA ALA A 634 28.49 9.12 -58.52
C ALA A 634 27.32 10.09 -58.80
N ASP A 635 26.19 9.87 -58.13
CA ASP A 635 24.91 10.59 -58.33
C ASP A 635 24.37 11.20 -57.02
N GLY A 636 25.27 11.69 -56.16
CA GLY A 636 24.94 12.20 -54.83
C GLY A 636 24.90 11.14 -53.74
N GLU A 637 24.69 11.55 -52.49
CA GLU A 637 24.68 10.66 -51.33
C GLU A 637 23.43 9.74 -51.35
N PRO A 638 23.57 8.41 -51.25
CA PRO A 638 22.43 7.51 -51.16
C PRO A 638 21.61 7.75 -49.90
N ALA A 639 20.28 7.83 -50.04
CA ALA A 639 19.37 7.98 -48.90
C ALA A 639 19.52 6.87 -47.82
N ALA A 640 19.95 5.67 -48.20
CA ALA A 640 20.25 4.56 -47.28
C ALA A 640 21.48 4.81 -46.38
N LEU A 641 22.29 5.83 -46.67
CA LEU A 641 23.47 6.21 -45.91
C LEU A 641 23.28 7.51 -45.12
N SER A 642 22.07 8.09 -45.09
CA SER A 642 21.78 9.38 -44.44
C SER A 642 22.13 9.46 -42.95
N ASN A 643 22.34 8.31 -42.30
CA ASN A 643 22.78 8.17 -40.91
C ASN A 643 24.30 8.40 -40.72
N TYR A 644 25.06 8.53 -41.81
CA TYR A 644 26.52 8.61 -41.80
C TYR A 644 27.02 9.92 -42.40
N ALA A 645 28.03 10.53 -41.76
CA ALA A 645 28.78 11.65 -42.32
C ALA A 645 30.02 11.08 -43.02
N VAL A 646 29.95 10.95 -44.35
CA VAL A 646 30.98 10.26 -45.13
C VAL A 646 32.13 11.19 -45.51
N GLU A 647 33.34 10.86 -45.05
CA GLU A 647 34.60 11.52 -45.39
C GLU A 647 35.37 10.68 -46.42
N PHE A 648 35.73 11.28 -47.56
CA PHE A 648 36.51 10.63 -48.60
C PHE A 648 38.02 10.92 -48.46
N LYS A 649 38.84 9.87 -48.39
CA LYS A 649 40.31 9.97 -48.36
C LYS A 649 40.92 9.37 -49.62
N PRO A 650 41.85 10.07 -50.28
CA PRO A 650 42.44 9.59 -51.52
C PRO A 650 43.52 8.53 -51.29
N GLY A 651 43.64 7.61 -52.26
CA GLY A 651 44.74 6.66 -52.39
C GLY A 651 45.69 7.04 -53.53
N ILE A 652 46.71 6.22 -53.77
CA ILE A 652 47.72 6.42 -54.80
C ILE A 652 47.83 5.20 -55.72
N LEU A 653 47.56 5.41 -57.01
CA LEU A 653 47.88 4.46 -58.07
C LEU A 653 49.35 4.64 -58.50
N THR A 654 50.16 3.61 -58.35
CA THR A 654 51.58 3.59 -58.75
C THR A 654 51.77 2.79 -60.04
N VAL A 655 52.59 3.31 -60.96
CA VAL A 655 52.86 2.68 -62.26
C VAL A 655 54.29 2.17 -62.29
N SER A 656 54.47 0.85 -62.36
CA SER A 656 55.78 0.21 -62.49
C SER A 656 56.18 0.04 -63.96
N PRO A 657 57.44 0.33 -64.35
CA PRO A 657 57.93 0.03 -65.70
C PRO A 657 57.80 -1.46 -66.06
N VAL A 658 57.56 -1.77 -67.33
CA VAL A 658 57.65 -3.15 -67.84
C VAL A 658 59.13 -3.58 -67.87
N GLY A 659 59.44 -4.74 -67.30
CA GLY A 659 60.79 -5.31 -67.35
C GLY A 659 61.00 -6.16 -68.61
N ASP A 660 61.93 -5.75 -69.47
CA ASP A 660 62.27 -6.50 -70.68
C ASP A 660 63.08 -7.77 -70.37
N GLY A 661 62.44 -8.93 -70.54
CA GLY A 661 63.00 -10.25 -70.25
C GLY A 661 63.72 -10.94 -71.42
N ASN A 662 64.81 -10.37 -71.94
CA ASN A 662 65.86 -11.07 -72.73
C ASN A 662 67.06 -10.13 -72.96
N GLY A 663 68.34 -10.49 -72.85
CA GLY A 663 68.96 -11.78 -72.52
C GLY A 663 70.31 -11.93 -73.24
N SER A 664 71.42 -11.86 -72.50
CA SER A 664 72.82 -12.04 -72.96
C SER A 664 73.39 -10.94 -73.90
N GLY A 665 74.58 -10.38 -73.68
CA GLY A 665 75.52 -10.52 -72.56
C GLY A 665 76.98 -10.47 -73.01
N ASP A 666 77.80 -9.66 -72.33
CA ASP A 666 79.20 -10.00 -72.06
C ASP A 666 79.47 -9.75 -70.57
N LYS A 667 80.44 -10.46 -69.99
CA LYS A 667 80.58 -10.71 -68.55
C LYS A 667 81.99 -10.40 -68.04
N SER A 668 82.07 -10.41 -66.70
CA SER A 668 83.27 -10.45 -65.85
C SER A 668 83.88 -9.06 -65.52
N GLN A 669 84.22 -8.75 -64.27
CA GLN A 669 84.13 -9.59 -63.06
C GLN A 669 84.03 -8.80 -61.74
N GLU A 670 83.36 -9.43 -60.76
CA GLU A 670 83.58 -9.35 -59.31
C GLU A 670 83.79 -8.00 -58.59
N ASP A 671 82.85 -7.68 -57.69
CA ASP A 671 83.10 -7.98 -56.27
C ASP A 671 81.83 -8.56 -55.60
N LEU A 672 82.00 -9.39 -54.56
CA LEU A 672 81.00 -10.30 -54.00
C LEU A 672 81.09 -10.40 -52.46
N THR A 673 80.19 -9.75 -51.72
CA THR A 673 79.77 -10.16 -50.36
C THR A 673 78.32 -9.68 -50.08
N LYS A 674 77.31 -10.57 -49.96
CA LYS A 674 76.88 -11.40 -48.81
C LYS A 674 76.21 -10.59 -47.66
N THR A 675 75.08 -10.97 -47.04
CA THR A 675 74.05 -12.06 -47.15
C THR A 675 72.78 -11.56 -46.38
N GLY A 676 71.53 -12.03 -46.50
CA GLY A 676 70.85 -13.12 -47.24
C GLY A 676 69.33 -12.77 -47.41
N ALA A 677 68.51 -13.51 -48.16
CA ALA A 677 67.89 -14.83 -47.91
C ALA A 677 66.69 -14.80 -46.92
N GLY A 678 65.46 -15.21 -47.29
CA GLY A 678 65.05 -15.80 -48.58
C GLY A 678 63.53 -15.88 -48.82
N VAL A 679 63.18 -16.49 -49.95
CA VAL A 679 61.82 -16.64 -50.51
C VAL A 679 61.49 -18.12 -50.65
N THR A 680 60.22 -18.50 -50.45
CA THR A 680 59.64 -19.66 -51.15
C THR A 680 58.13 -19.51 -51.38
N VAL A 681 57.69 -19.75 -52.62
CA VAL A 681 56.30 -20.07 -53.04
C VAL A 681 56.35 -21.46 -53.69
N PRO A 682 55.26 -22.25 -53.79
CA PRO A 682 54.58 -22.30 -55.10
C PRO A 682 53.07 -22.70 -55.14
N LEU A 683 52.35 -22.05 -56.06
CA LEU A 683 51.48 -22.64 -57.13
C LEU A 683 50.13 -23.37 -56.85
N VAL A 684 49.06 -22.72 -57.32
CA VAL A 684 47.82 -23.16 -58.03
C VAL A 684 47.50 -24.66 -58.19
N ALA A 685 46.23 -25.02 -57.96
CA ALA A 685 45.50 -26.04 -58.74
C ALA A 685 43.98 -25.73 -58.81
N VAL A 686 43.37 -25.87 -60.00
CA VAL A 686 41.91 -25.84 -60.23
C VAL A 686 41.44 -27.25 -60.54
N ALA A 687 40.35 -27.71 -59.91
CA ALA A 687 39.61 -28.90 -60.33
C ALA A 687 38.13 -28.79 -59.94
N VAL A 688 37.24 -28.87 -60.93
CA VAL A 688 35.79 -29.03 -60.73
C VAL A 688 35.48 -30.53 -60.78
N LEU A 689 34.81 -31.06 -59.75
CA LEU A 689 34.12 -32.35 -59.85
C LEU A 689 32.90 -32.39 -58.92
N THR A 690 31.71 -32.36 -59.51
CA THR A 690 30.45 -32.69 -58.82
C THR A 690 30.21 -34.20 -58.86
N VAL A 691 29.66 -34.78 -57.78
CA VAL A 691 28.64 -35.85 -57.82
C VAL A 691 28.06 -36.11 -56.41
N LEU A 692 26.75 -36.37 -56.40
CA LEU A 692 25.78 -36.74 -55.36
C LEU A 692 26.24 -37.40 -54.04
N GLY A 693 25.47 -37.17 -52.96
CA GLY A 693 25.21 -38.23 -51.97
C GLY A 693 24.58 -37.85 -50.61
N LEU A 694 23.23 -37.85 -50.53
CA LEU A 694 22.36 -38.02 -49.33
C LEU A 694 22.53 -37.02 -48.15
N ALA A 695 21.52 -36.25 -47.74
CA ALA A 695 20.22 -36.60 -47.11
C ALA A 695 20.29 -36.86 -45.59
N GLY A 696 19.54 -36.07 -44.81
CA GLY A 696 19.55 -36.12 -43.34
C GLY A 696 18.50 -35.23 -42.66
N VAL A 697 17.23 -35.32 -43.06
CA VAL A 697 16.10 -34.65 -42.39
C VAL A 697 15.53 -35.51 -41.26
N ALA A 698 15.50 -35.01 -40.02
CA ALA A 698 14.54 -35.37 -38.97
C ALA A 698 14.62 -34.33 -37.83
N LEU A 699 13.65 -33.43 -37.63
CA LEU A 699 12.44 -33.64 -36.83
C LEU A 699 12.64 -34.27 -35.42
N ARG A 700 12.65 -33.37 -34.42
CA ARG A 700 11.66 -33.33 -33.31
C ARG A 700 11.62 -34.50 -32.31
N ARG A 701 12.20 -34.31 -31.11
CA ARG A 701 11.47 -34.40 -29.80
C ARG A 701 12.34 -34.14 -28.56
N ARG A 702 11.81 -33.32 -27.64
CA ARG A 702 11.92 -33.34 -26.16
C ARG A 702 13.28 -33.73 -25.52
N GLY A 703 13.98 -32.72 -25.01
CA GLY A 703 14.31 -32.64 -23.58
C GLY A 703 13.41 -31.57 -23.00
#